data_AF-A0A9E8Z9I2-F1
#
_entry.id   AF-A0A9E8Z9I2-F1
#
_cell.length_a   1.000
_cell.length_b   1.000
_cell.length_c   1.000
_cell.angle_alpha   90.00
_cell.angle_beta   90.00
_cell.angle_gamma   90.00
#
_symmetry.space_group_name_H-M   'P 1'
#
loop_
_entity.id
_entity.type
_entity.pdbx_description
1 polymer ?
#
loop_
_entity_poly.entity_id
_entity_poly.type
_entity_poly.pdbx_seq_one_letter_code
_entity_poly.pdbx_strand_id
1 'polypeptide(L)'
;MTSATSAKITPFLLGTHNVIDYLSRYHSFSFQSNQLQKIELKACKNFNLVVEVSPDRHILVKQEPHDERGQTKGDLSYEWLLYESLQESPTAGQILNLMSEFVAFDQARSIAIFNYLTEYSDLDQFYTNHQQFPTSIAAALGYGLASIHYSTFGDATLQQTLAEQADFDASLPDFGQELRYLSPDIFGKTTSDGLKFYELYQRYDSLAQAIDRLSASYHACCLTHQDLKFNNILLHTEWQNWAASVQPKALHSIARSTQSASLRMPLPILYHDQTIIRFIDWEKWAWGDPAFDVGTIIASYLKIWLKSLTLSPDISIETALRLAVVPLDVLQPSMRLFVRSYLAHFPQILQEFPEFLSRVMQFAGLALIESLQAHIQYYEPFGNVGIGMMEVAKALLCSPEATITTIFGLSAAELTRCEDVSPETSADEAIWSLPPLTIQSPQPVDDQKPSMPAKSCEPGLQNNKMESVDDVLQDIAHHLHLSFDGEFDHDRFNPMELSLELRARFNKFPPDLKQTLLTTHLRNYLYDLYYSGEHLACCESNNDLSGDAHKNDTIRGINLDFFQAIDQANTGRGYFDPDWRIQSRTQDKKLIVQKNGLVLHVRRQQLAPEQFSKTIGDLVAIYLPHNLLESDFYVAVSQCGPIKDSQPTLEICFNVTSTGAIELMRRLTHGLNRLTIPFTFKVLLHLDQYHRYDTGVLHIERQHYSLIFPLLQHIYLATQSQFRSKTPFLTKQLAPGIGLAEEPLNGLEFGLHRCQILAEALLTAKTQGKNTPSDRLAEIERLFSQHGISLQFPYLNEATGTNSDPYIPLDRC
;
A
#
# COMPACT_ATOMS: atom_id res chain seq x y z
N MET A 1 -15.68 8.53 -43.73
CA MET A 1 -16.01 7.19 -43.20
C MET A 1 -16.62 7.40 -41.83
N THR A 2 -17.91 7.15 -41.72
CA THR A 2 -18.74 7.36 -40.53
C THR A 2 -18.28 6.43 -39.41
N SER A 3 -17.80 7.01 -38.31
CA SER A 3 -17.49 6.29 -37.08
C SER A 3 -18.80 5.78 -36.48
N ALA A 4 -19.01 4.47 -36.51
CA ALA A 4 -20.01 3.82 -35.70
C ALA A 4 -19.63 4.04 -34.23
N THR A 5 -20.37 4.90 -33.55
CA THR A 5 -20.42 4.95 -32.08
C THR A 5 -21.02 3.62 -31.61
N SER A 6 -20.15 2.64 -31.35
CA SER A 6 -20.46 1.50 -30.51
C SER A 6 -20.96 2.04 -29.18
N ALA A 7 -22.23 1.82 -28.85
CA ALA A 7 -22.72 2.07 -27.51
C ALA A 7 -21.83 1.27 -26.53
N LYS A 8 -21.11 1.95 -25.64
CA LYS A 8 -20.40 1.27 -24.54
C LYS A 8 -21.47 0.51 -23.75
N ILE A 9 -21.48 -0.82 -23.86
CA ILE A 9 -22.26 -1.66 -22.96
C ILE A 9 -21.60 -1.49 -21.60
N THR A 10 -22.32 -0.91 -20.64
CA THR A 10 -21.82 -0.79 -19.27
C THR A 10 -21.66 -2.20 -18.70
N PRO A 11 -20.47 -2.59 -18.23
CA PRO A 11 -20.26 -3.92 -17.67
C PRO A 11 -21.13 -4.13 -16.42
N PHE A 12 -21.50 -5.38 -16.16
CA PHE A 12 -22.15 -5.74 -14.91
C PHE A 12 -21.14 -5.62 -13.77
N LEU A 13 -21.42 -4.75 -12.80
CA LEU A 13 -20.57 -4.54 -11.64
C LEU A 13 -21.22 -5.15 -10.41
N LEU A 14 -20.53 -6.12 -9.80
CA LEU A 14 -20.93 -6.76 -8.56
C LEU A 14 -20.98 -5.74 -7.43
N GLY A 15 -21.96 -5.87 -6.55
CA GLY A 15 -22.09 -5.05 -5.37
C GLY A 15 -22.96 -5.70 -4.30
N THR A 16 -22.91 -5.17 -3.09
CA THR A 16 -23.70 -5.70 -1.95
C THR A 16 -25.20 -5.67 -2.24
N HIS A 17 -25.66 -4.71 -3.04
CA HIS A 17 -27.07 -4.57 -3.45
C HIS A 17 -27.56 -5.59 -4.48
N ASN A 18 -26.67 -6.29 -5.21
CA ASN A 18 -27.06 -7.14 -6.34
C ASN A 18 -26.55 -8.59 -6.27
N VAL A 19 -25.67 -8.92 -5.32
CA VAL A 19 -25.05 -10.25 -5.22
C VAL A 19 -26.06 -11.38 -5.00
N ILE A 20 -27.09 -11.17 -4.18
CA ILE A 20 -28.12 -12.20 -3.88
C ILE A 20 -28.95 -12.51 -5.13
N ASP A 21 -29.39 -11.48 -5.85
CA ASP A 21 -30.13 -11.61 -7.10
C ASP A 21 -29.29 -12.30 -8.17
N TYR A 22 -28.01 -11.95 -8.26
CA TYR A 22 -27.05 -12.59 -9.17
C TYR A 22 -26.92 -14.09 -8.87
N LEU A 23 -26.65 -14.46 -7.63
CA LEU A 23 -26.47 -15.86 -7.21
C LEU A 23 -27.74 -16.69 -7.41
N SER A 24 -28.90 -16.14 -7.07
CA SER A 24 -30.20 -16.81 -7.21
C SER A 24 -30.54 -17.04 -8.68
N ARG A 25 -30.30 -16.05 -9.54
CA ARG A 25 -30.72 -16.07 -10.95
C ARG A 25 -29.80 -16.90 -11.84
N TYR A 26 -28.49 -16.85 -11.62
CA TYR A 26 -27.52 -17.43 -12.53
C TYR A 26 -26.89 -18.72 -12.03
N HIS A 27 -26.88 -18.97 -10.71
CA HIS A 27 -26.17 -20.11 -10.11
C HIS A 27 -27.06 -20.97 -9.19
N SER A 28 -28.38 -20.76 -9.23
CA SER A 28 -29.39 -21.57 -8.52
C SER A 28 -29.21 -21.67 -6.99
N PHE A 29 -28.57 -20.69 -6.36
CA PHE A 29 -28.53 -20.61 -4.90
C PHE A 29 -29.91 -20.29 -4.34
N SER A 30 -30.33 -21.02 -3.30
CA SER A 30 -31.59 -20.77 -2.59
C SER A 30 -31.31 -20.03 -1.29
N PHE A 31 -31.83 -18.82 -1.15
CA PHE A 31 -31.75 -18.03 0.08
C PHE A 31 -33.08 -18.08 0.83
N GLN A 32 -33.04 -18.18 2.17
CA GLN A 32 -34.25 -18.19 2.98
C GLN A 32 -34.89 -16.79 2.99
N SER A 33 -36.11 -16.68 2.44
CA SER A 33 -36.80 -15.39 2.22
C SER A 33 -37.13 -14.57 3.48
N ASN A 34 -36.95 -15.14 4.68
CA ASN A 34 -37.29 -14.51 5.96
C ASN A 34 -36.06 -14.13 6.82
N GLN A 35 -34.84 -14.33 6.33
CA GLN A 35 -33.61 -13.93 7.03
C GLN A 35 -32.84 -12.91 6.20
N LEU A 36 -32.32 -11.87 6.87
CA LEU A 36 -31.36 -10.95 6.26
C LEU A 36 -30.05 -11.71 6.04
N GLN A 37 -29.65 -11.90 4.78
CA GLN A 37 -28.35 -12.49 4.47
C GLN A 37 -27.24 -11.56 4.92
N LYS A 38 -26.29 -12.09 5.70
CA LYS A 38 -25.07 -11.37 6.03
C LYS A 38 -24.18 -11.34 4.78
N ILE A 39 -23.82 -10.13 4.35
CA ILE A 39 -22.89 -9.89 3.25
C ILE A 39 -21.72 -9.10 3.84
N GLU A 40 -20.52 -9.65 3.70
CA GLU A 40 -19.28 -9.02 4.16
C GLU A 40 -18.42 -8.66 2.95
N LEU A 41 -18.04 -7.39 2.85
CA LEU A 41 -17.05 -6.93 1.89
C LEU A 41 -15.65 -7.23 2.44
N LYS A 42 -14.83 -7.95 1.67
CA LYS A 42 -13.42 -8.16 1.98
C LYS A 42 -12.56 -7.29 1.07
N ALA A 43 -11.95 -6.25 1.64
CA ALA A 43 -11.08 -5.35 0.91
C ALA A 43 -9.80 -6.10 0.46
N CYS A 44 -9.67 -6.31 -0.84
CA CYS A 44 -8.56 -7.00 -1.51
C CYS A 44 -8.33 -6.40 -2.91
N LYS A 45 -7.36 -6.95 -3.67
CA LYS A 45 -7.13 -6.58 -5.09
C LYS A 45 -8.41 -6.70 -5.94
N ASN A 46 -9.16 -7.78 -5.74
CA ASN A 46 -10.43 -8.05 -6.40
C ASN A 46 -11.60 -7.60 -5.53
N PHE A 47 -12.76 -7.35 -6.14
CA PHE A 47 -13.98 -7.05 -5.40
C PHE A 47 -14.58 -8.34 -4.85
N ASN A 48 -14.39 -8.56 -3.55
CA ASN A 48 -14.69 -9.82 -2.88
C ASN A 48 -15.86 -9.66 -1.88
N LEU A 49 -16.91 -10.45 -2.06
CA LEU A 49 -18.05 -10.53 -1.15
C LEU A 49 -18.12 -11.93 -0.53
N VAL A 50 -18.13 -12.02 0.79
CA VAL A 50 -18.51 -13.25 1.50
C VAL A 50 -20.01 -13.19 1.76
N VAL A 51 -20.72 -14.21 1.31
CA VAL A 51 -22.18 -14.32 1.42
C VAL A 51 -22.52 -15.54 2.26
N GLU A 52 -23.29 -15.33 3.31
CA GLU A 52 -23.89 -16.40 4.09
C GLU A 52 -25.07 -17.01 3.32
N VAL A 53 -24.93 -18.27 2.89
CA VAL A 53 -26.02 -19.03 2.22
C VAL A 53 -26.87 -19.74 3.26
N SER A 54 -26.23 -20.25 4.32
CA SER A 54 -26.82 -20.85 5.51
C SER A 54 -25.82 -20.74 6.67
N PRO A 55 -26.22 -20.97 7.94
CA PRO A 55 -25.31 -20.83 9.09
C PRO A 55 -23.99 -21.60 8.96
N ASP A 56 -24.01 -22.79 8.34
CA ASP A 56 -22.84 -23.65 8.15
C ASP A 56 -22.19 -23.52 6.76
N ARG A 57 -22.69 -22.62 5.90
CA ARG A 57 -22.20 -22.49 4.51
C ARG A 57 -22.09 -21.04 4.09
N HIS A 58 -20.85 -20.65 3.85
CA HIS A 58 -20.48 -19.37 3.29
C HIS A 58 -19.85 -19.56 1.92
N ILE A 59 -20.06 -18.60 1.03
CA ILE A 59 -19.42 -18.57 -0.29
C ILE A 59 -18.69 -17.24 -0.48
N LEU A 60 -17.60 -17.29 -1.23
CA LEU A 60 -16.83 -16.12 -1.63
C LEU A 60 -17.12 -15.84 -3.10
N VAL A 61 -17.69 -14.68 -3.38
CA VAL A 61 -17.95 -14.19 -4.74
C VAL A 61 -16.91 -13.12 -5.05
N LYS A 62 -16.03 -13.39 -6.01
CA LYS A 62 -14.98 -12.47 -6.46
C LYS A 62 -15.32 -11.93 -7.84
N GLN A 63 -15.10 -10.64 -8.07
CA GLN A 63 -15.11 -10.04 -9.41
C GLN A 63 -13.84 -9.21 -9.63
N GLU A 64 -13.23 -9.37 -10.80
CA GLU A 64 -12.10 -8.52 -11.20
C GLU A 64 -12.53 -7.05 -11.38
N PRO A 65 -11.69 -6.09 -10.98
CA PRO A 65 -11.90 -4.69 -11.34
C PRO A 65 -11.85 -4.48 -12.86
N HIS A 66 -12.71 -3.59 -13.38
CA HIS A 66 -12.79 -3.29 -14.81
C HIS A 66 -12.00 -2.03 -15.14
N ASP A 67 -11.16 -2.08 -16.18
CA ASP A 67 -10.37 -0.93 -16.64
C ASP A 67 -11.22 0.17 -17.31
N GLU A 68 -10.56 1.23 -17.78
CA GLU A 68 -11.20 2.37 -18.47
C GLU A 68 -12.00 1.98 -19.73
N ARG A 69 -11.71 0.81 -20.30
CA ARG A 69 -12.38 0.22 -21.46
C ARG A 69 -13.51 -0.73 -21.05
N GLY A 70 -13.69 -0.98 -19.77
CA GLY A 70 -14.63 -1.96 -19.24
C GLY A 70 -14.14 -3.39 -19.41
N GLN A 71 -12.83 -3.62 -19.49
CA GLN A 71 -12.20 -4.93 -19.63
C GLN A 71 -11.57 -5.37 -18.31
N THR A 72 -11.61 -6.67 -18.04
CA THR A 72 -10.91 -7.31 -16.92
C THR A 72 -9.56 -7.86 -17.41
N LYS A 73 -8.66 -8.22 -16.48
CA LYS A 73 -7.35 -8.76 -16.85
C LYS A 73 -7.45 -10.22 -17.30
N GLY A 74 -8.46 -10.95 -16.83
CA GLY A 74 -8.64 -12.38 -17.06
C GLY A 74 -8.03 -13.25 -15.97
N ASP A 75 -7.54 -12.66 -14.88
CA ASP A 75 -6.86 -13.30 -13.77
C ASP A 75 -7.71 -14.44 -13.14
N LEU A 76 -9.02 -14.23 -12.93
CA LEU A 76 -9.93 -15.24 -12.38
C LEU A 76 -10.26 -16.35 -13.38
N SER A 77 -10.31 -16.02 -14.68
CA SER A 77 -10.50 -17.03 -15.73
C SER A 77 -9.30 -17.97 -15.81
N TYR A 78 -8.11 -17.42 -15.56
CA TYR A 78 -6.87 -18.15 -15.54
C TYR A 78 -6.78 -19.06 -14.31
N GLU A 79 -7.20 -18.59 -13.12
CA GLU A 79 -7.34 -19.45 -11.93
C GLU A 79 -8.34 -20.60 -12.16
N TRP A 80 -9.48 -20.33 -12.80
CA TRP A 80 -10.48 -21.36 -13.15
C TRP A 80 -9.87 -22.46 -14.05
N LEU A 81 -9.10 -22.06 -15.06
CA LEU A 81 -8.50 -22.97 -16.01
C LEU A 81 -7.58 -24.00 -15.34
N LEU A 82 -6.74 -23.57 -14.40
CA LEU A 82 -5.89 -24.47 -13.64
C LEU A 82 -6.73 -25.44 -12.81
N TYR A 83 -7.76 -24.93 -12.13
CA TYR A 83 -8.62 -25.74 -11.29
C TYR A 83 -9.28 -26.88 -12.10
N GLU A 84 -9.84 -26.57 -13.27
CA GLU A 84 -10.45 -27.54 -14.18
C GLU A 84 -9.43 -28.57 -14.67
N SER A 85 -8.24 -28.11 -15.10
CA SER A 85 -7.15 -28.97 -15.57
C SER A 85 -6.66 -29.95 -14.49
N LEU A 86 -6.60 -29.50 -13.23
CA LEU A 86 -6.18 -30.35 -12.11
C LEU A 86 -7.25 -31.38 -11.73
N GLN A 87 -8.54 -31.07 -11.89
CA GLN A 87 -9.62 -32.04 -11.68
C GLN A 87 -9.54 -33.23 -12.65
N GLU A 88 -9.13 -32.97 -13.89
CA GLU A 88 -8.98 -34.00 -14.92
C GLU A 88 -7.63 -34.74 -14.83
N SER A 89 -6.68 -34.22 -14.05
CA SER A 89 -5.32 -34.78 -13.96
C SER A 89 -5.24 -35.99 -12.99
N PRO A 90 -4.85 -37.18 -13.48
CA PRO A 90 -4.70 -38.37 -12.63
C PRO A 90 -3.46 -38.30 -11.72
N THR A 91 -2.45 -37.50 -12.08
CA THR A 91 -1.17 -37.35 -11.37
C THR A 91 -1.19 -36.16 -10.41
N ALA A 92 -1.80 -35.05 -10.83
CA ALA A 92 -1.75 -33.77 -10.12
C ALA A 92 -3.05 -33.43 -9.35
N GLY A 93 -4.12 -34.22 -9.47
CA GLY A 93 -5.40 -33.94 -8.79
C GLY A 93 -5.33 -33.85 -7.27
N GLN A 94 -4.28 -34.40 -6.63
CA GLN A 94 -4.04 -34.23 -5.19
C GLN A 94 -3.72 -32.79 -4.79
N ILE A 95 -3.27 -31.94 -5.72
CA ILE A 95 -3.01 -30.51 -5.49
C ILE A 95 -4.30 -29.79 -5.08
N LEU A 96 -5.47 -30.24 -5.54
CA LEU A 96 -6.77 -29.66 -5.17
C LEU A 96 -7.03 -29.71 -3.66
N ASN A 97 -6.44 -30.66 -2.93
CA ASN A 97 -6.56 -30.72 -1.47
C ASN A 97 -5.84 -29.55 -0.77
N LEU A 98 -4.87 -28.93 -1.45
CA LEU A 98 -4.15 -27.75 -0.98
C LEU A 98 -4.76 -26.45 -1.51
N MET A 99 -5.79 -26.49 -2.36
CA MET A 99 -6.47 -25.32 -2.92
C MET A 99 -7.81 -25.07 -2.22
N SER A 100 -8.41 -23.90 -2.48
CA SER A 100 -9.84 -23.67 -2.18
C SER A 100 -10.71 -24.27 -3.28
N GLU A 101 -11.89 -24.77 -2.92
CA GLU A 101 -12.82 -25.34 -3.88
C GLU A 101 -13.47 -24.23 -4.73
N PHE A 102 -13.20 -24.27 -6.04
CA PHE A 102 -13.79 -23.39 -7.03
C PHE A 102 -15.13 -23.96 -7.48
N VAL A 103 -16.23 -23.28 -7.16
CA VAL A 103 -17.60 -23.76 -7.38
C VAL A 103 -18.08 -23.49 -8.80
N ALA A 104 -17.87 -22.26 -9.29
CA ALA A 104 -18.30 -21.85 -10.63
C ALA A 104 -17.60 -20.57 -11.09
N PHE A 105 -17.41 -20.44 -12.40
CA PHE A 105 -16.92 -19.22 -13.05
C PHE A 105 -17.90 -18.72 -14.11
N ASP A 106 -18.34 -17.46 -13.98
CA ASP A 106 -19.14 -16.74 -14.99
C ASP A 106 -18.22 -15.91 -15.87
N GLN A 107 -17.82 -16.48 -17.01
CA GLN A 107 -16.92 -15.84 -17.97
C GLN A 107 -17.47 -14.51 -18.53
N ALA A 108 -18.79 -14.38 -18.68
CA ALA A 108 -19.39 -13.18 -19.27
C ALA A 108 -19.32 -11.95 -18.35
N ARG A 109 -19.16 -12.16 -17.04
CA ARG A 109 -19.11 -11.11 -16.02
C ARG A 109 -17.79 -11.10 -15.24
N SER A 110 -16.87 -12.01 -15.55
CA SER A 110 -15.62 -12.25 -14.82
C SER A 110 -15.85 -12.43 -13.32
N ILE A 111 -16.83 -13.29 -12.96
CA ILE A 111 -17.16 -13.57 -11.55
C ILE A 111 -16.79 -15.01 -11.22
N ALA A 112 -15.98 -15.17 -10.17
CA ALA A 112 -15.62 -16.46 -9.60
C ALA A 112 -16.37 -16.70 -8.28
N ILE A 113 -16.81 -17.94 -8.07
CA ILE A 113 -17.51 -18.36 -6.85
C ILE A 113 -16.71 -19.50 -6.22
N PHE A 114 -16.36 -19.34 -4.95
CA PHE A 114 -15.64 -20.33 -4.15
C PHE A 114 -16.45 -20.72 -2.92
N ASN A 115 -16.24 -21.93 -2.40
CA ASN A 115 -16.63 -22.21 -1.02
C ASN A 115 -15.72 -21.42 -0.08
N TYR A 116 -16.31 -20.70 0.86
CA TYR A 116 -15.57 -19.91 1.84
C TYR A 116 -15.24 -20.78 3.06
N LEU A 117 -13.96 -20.86 3.39
CA LEU A 117 -13.44 -21.74 4.43
C LEU A 117 -13.37 -20.99 5.76
N THR A 118 -14.43 -21.12 6.57
CA THR A 118 -14.55 -20.43 7.87
C THR A 118 -13.59 -20.94 8.94
N GLU A 119 -13.10 -22.17 8.78
CA GLU A 119 -12.18 -22.85 9.68
C GLU A 119 -10.70 -22.50 9.41
N TYR A 120 -10.44 -21.61 8.46
CA TYR A 120 -9.12 -21.10 8.13
C TYR A 120 -9.03 -19.58 8.34
N SER A 121 -7.82 -19.12 8.60
CA SER A 121 -7.47 -17.70 8.73
C SER A 121 -6.29 -17.37 7.83
N ASP A 122 -6.14 -16.10 7.49
CA ASP A 122 -5.01 -15.61 6.69
C ASP A 122 -3.69 -15.73 7.49
N LEU A 123 -2.66 -16.32 6.88
CA LEU A 123 -1.39 -16.55 7.56
C LEU A 123 -0.61 -15.25 7.83
N ASP A 124 -0.70 -14.25 6.95
CA ASP A 124 -0.10 -12.93 7.16
C ASP A 124 -0.76 -12.22 8.34
N GLN A 125 -2.09 -12.32 8.44
CA GLN A 125 -2.86 -11.81 9.57
C GLN A 125 -2.49 -12.53 10.88
N PHE A 126 -2.33 -13.86 10.86
CA PHE A 126 -1.88 -14.62 12.02
C PHE A 126 -0.50 -14.13 12.51
N TYR A 127 0.49 -14.04 11.61
CA TYR A 127 1.83 -13.58 11.97
C TYR A 127 1.85 -12.14 12.44
N THR A 128 1.07 -11.26 11.83
CA THR A 128 0.93 -9.85 12.23
C THR A 128 0.33 -9.73 13.63
N ASN A 129 -0.75 -10.46 13.91
CA ASN A 129 -1.49 -10.35 15.17
C ASN A 129 -0.76 -11.00 16.35
N HIS A 130 -0.15 -12.17 16.13
CA HIS A 130 0.43 -12.96 17.21
C HIS A 130 1.93 -12.76 17.38
N GLN A 131 2.64 -12.31 16.34
CA GLN A 131 4.11 -12.20 16.31
C GLN A 131 4.81 -13.48 16.76
N GLN A 132 4.20 -14.62 16.47
CA GLN A 132 4.72 -15.96 16.73
C GLN A 132 5.01 -16.64 15.40
N PHE A 133 6.17 -17.29 15.29
CA PHE A 133 6.60 -17.94 14.06
C PHE A 133 6.89 -19.43 14.31
N PRO A 134 5.87 -20.27 14.56
CA PRO A 134 6.05 -21.69 14.84
C PRO A 134 6.70 -22.41 13.66
N THR A 135 7.74 -23.19 13.98
CA THR A 135 8.48 -23.95 12.96
C THR A 135 7.61 -25.06 12.35
N SER A 136 6.62 -25.58 13.06
CA SER A 136 5.65 -26.57 12.53
C SER A 136 4.86 -26.05 11.33
N ILE A 137 4.43 -24.78 11.36
CA ILE A 137 3.75 -24.14 10.23
C ILE A 137 4.72 -24.04 9.05
N ALA A 138 5.95 -23.57 9.30
CA ALA A 138 6.99 -23.48 8.28
C ALA A 138 7.33 -24.84 7.64
N ALA A 139 7.35 -25.92 8.43
CA ALA A 139 7.55 -27.27 7.93
C ALA A 139 6.40 -27.72 7.01
N ALA A 140 5.15 -27.45 7.41
CA ALA A 140 3.97 -27.76 6.61
C ALA A 140 3.98 -26.98 5.28
N LEU A 141 4.36 -25.69 5.30
CA LEU A 141 4.54 -24.86 4.10
C LEU A 141 5.56 -25.47 3.14
N GLY A 142 6.74 -25.83 3.66
CA GLY A 142 7.83 -26.40 2.86
C GLY A 142 7.42 -27.71 2.20
N TYR A 143 6.74 -28.58 2.95
CA TYR A 143 6.23 -29.85 2.42
C TYR A 143 5.11 -29.65 1.40
N GLY A 144 4.10 -28.81 1.70
CA GLY A 144 2.96 -28.57 0.83
C GLY A 144 3.38 -28.00 -0.52
N LEU A 145 4.28 -27.00 -0.50
CA LEU A 145 4.84 -26.41 -1.72
C LEU A 145 5.69 -27.43 -2.49
N ALA A 146 6.55 -28.17 -1.81
CA ALA A 146 7.34 -29.22 -2.45
C ALA A 146 6.45 -30.31 -3.09
N SER A 147 5.30 -30.63 -2.49
CA SER A 147 4.36 -31.62 -3.03
C SER A 147 3.80 -31.18 -4.39
N ILE A 148 3.48 -29.90 -4.53
CA ILE A 148 3.01 -29.30 -5.79
C ILE A 148 4.11 -29.37 -6.85
N HIS A 149 5.30 -28.85 -6.52
CA HIS A 149 6.41 -28.81 -7.47
C HIS A 149 6.86 -30.22 -7.87
N TYR A 150 7.00 -31.13 -6.90
CA TYR A 150 7.43 -32.50 -7.15
C TYR A 150 6.42 -33.30 -7.99
N SER A 151 5.12 -33.18 -7.68
CA SER A 151 4.08 -33.94 -8.42
C SER A 151 3.92 -33.49 -9.87
N THR A 152 4.34 -32.27 -10.19
CA THR A 152 4.27 -31.70 -11.54
C THR A 152 5.63 -31.63 -12.23
N PHE A 153 6.73 -31.96 -11.54
CA PHE A 153 8.08 -31.87 -12.08
C PHE A 153 8.26 -32.77 -13.30
N GLY A 154 8.49 -32.15 -14.46
CA GLY A 154 8.63 -32.85 -15.74
C GLY A 154 7.35 -33.48 -16.28
N ASP A 155 6.16 -33.14 -15.78
CA ASP A 155 4.88 -33.62 -16.34
C ASP A 155 4.54 -32.88 -17.65
N ALA A 156 5.11 -33.37 -18.75
CA ALA A 156 4.89 -32.82 -20.08
C ALA A 156 3.42 -32.88 -20.53
N THR A 157 2.60 -33.79 -19.98
CA THR A 157 1.20 -33.94 -20.37
C THR A 157 0.40 -32.78 -19.79
N LEU A 158 0.50 -32.56 -18.48
CA LEU A 158 -0.18 -31.44 -17.83
C LEU A 158 0.33 -30.09 -18.37
N GLN A 159 1.64 -29.95 -18.59
CA GLN A 159 2.22 -28.76 -19.20
C GLN A 159 1.60 -28.44 -20.57
N GLN A 160 1.47 -29.46 -21.43
CA GLN A 160 0.89 -29.28 -22.76
C GLN A 160 -0.59 -28.91 -22.69
N THR A 161 -1.38 -29.58 -21.84
CA THR A 161 -2.81 -29.27 -21.63
C THR A 161 -3.00 -27.81 -21.22
N LEU A 162 -2.23 -27.37 -20.22
CA LEU A 162 -2.28 -25.99 -19.72
C LEU A 162 -1.87 -24.98 -20.80
N ALA A 163 -0.81 -25.27 -21.56
CA ALA A 163 -0.34 -24.38 -22.62
C ALA A 163 -1.34 -24.24 -23.78
N GLU A 164 -2.02 -25.32 -24.17
CA GLU A 164 -3.01 -25.31 -25.25
C GLU A 164 -4.28 -24.52 -24.88
N GLN A 165 -4.70 -24.58 -23.62
CA GLN A 165 -5.94 -23.92 -23.17
C GLN A 165 -5.75 -22.46 -22.78
N ALA A 166 -4.56 -22.08 -22.32
CA ALA A 166 -4.27 -20.72 -21.86
C ALA A 166 -3.95 -19.71 -22.99
N ASP A 167 -3.97 -20.13 -24.27
CA ASP A 167 -3.41 -19.36 -25.40
C ASP A 167 -1.99 -18.85 -25.06
N PHE A 168 -1.22 -19.74 -24.42
CA PHE A 168 0.03 -19.44 -23.73
C PHE A 168 1.15 -19.18 -24.75
N ASP A 169 1.64 -17.94 -24.82
CA ASP A 169 3.05 -17.75 -25.16
C ASP A 169 3.83 -18.09 -23.89
N ALA A 170 4.93 -18.84 -24.00
CA ALA A 170 5.77 -19.19 -22.86
C ALA A 170 6.55 -17.95 -22.35
N SER A 171 5.80 -16.94 -21.90
CA SER A 171 6.34 -15.68 -21.45
C SER A 171 7.07 -15.92 -20.15
N LEU A 172 8.36 -15.55 -20.14
CA LEU A 172 9.16 -15.43 -18.93
C LEU A 172 8.38 -14.60 -17.89
N PRO A 173 8.52 -14.90 -16.58
CA PRO A 173 8.03 -14.02 -15.54
C PRO A 173 8.51 -12.59 -15.75
N ASP A 174 7.76 -11.60 -15.24
CA ASP A 174 8.19 -10.22 -15.32
C ASP A 174 9.41 -9.99 -14.42
N PHE A 175 10.60 -9.95 -15.02
CA PHE A 175 11.85 -9.61 -14.34
C PHE A 175 12.02 -8.09 -14.12
N GLY A 176 10.92 -7.33 -14.09
CA GLY A 176 10.92 -5.89 -13.91
C GLY A 176 11.56 -5.14 -15.09
N GLN A 177 11.45 -5.67 -16.31
CA GLN A 177 12.07 -5.03 -17.49
C GLN A 177 11.50 -3.63 -17.70
N GLU A 178 10.19 -3.45 -17.51
CA GLU A 178 9.51 -2.16 -17.66
C GLU A 178 10.01 -1.10 -16.67
N LEU A 179 10.51 -1.51 -15.49
CA LEU A 179 11.06 -0.60 -14.49
C LEU A 179 12.28 0.19 -15.00
N ARG A 180 12.97 -0.35 -16.01
CA ARG A 180 14.12 0.31 -16.65
C ARG A 180 13.71 1.31 -17.72
N TYR A 181 12.52 1.16 -18.30
CA TYR A 181 12.08 1.90 -19.48
C TYR A 181 10.97 2.88 -19.16
N LEU A 182 11.32 3.95 -18.46
CA LEU A 182 10.36 5.00 -18.15
C LEU A 182 10.19 5.98 -19.31
N SER A 183 8.94 6.32 -19.60
CA SER A 183 8.59 7.41 -20.49
C SER A 183 8.04 8.59 -19.67
N PRO A 184 8.01 9.81 -20.23
CA PRO A 184 7.43 10.98 -19.54
C PRO A 184 6.01 10.79 -19.00
N ASP A 185 5.22 9.87 -19.56
CA ASP A 185 3.85 9.60 -19.11
C ASP A 185 3.80 9.04 -17.68
N ILE A 186 4.93 8.53 -17.15
CA ILE A 186 4.99 8.00 -15.78
C ILE A 186 4.61 9.06 -14.73
N PHE A 187 4.91 10.34 -14.98
CA PHE A 187 4.65 11.44 -14.07
C PHE A 187 3.15 11.65 -13.80
N GLY A 188 2.28 11.33 -14.76
CA GLY A 188 0.82 11.41 -14.59
C GLY A 188 0.19 10.12 -14.04
N LYS A 189 1.00 9.08 -13.76
CA LYS A 189 0.55 7.72 -13.41
C LYS A 189 1.14 7.18 -12.11
N THR A 190 2.15 7.83 -11.55
CA THR A 190 2.79 7.44 -10.30
C THR A 190 3.02 8.64 -9.41
N THR A 191 3.09 8.41 -8.10
CA THR A 191 3.35 9.47 -7.13
C THR A 191 4.80 9.94 -7.19
N SER A 192 5.08 11.13 -6.64
CA SER A 192 6.45 11.62 -6.44
C SER A 192 7.32 10.62 -5.66
N ASP A 193 6.76 9.94 -4.67
CA ASP A 193 7.42 8.86 -3.93
C ASP A 193 7.66 7.61 -4.81
N GLY A 194 6.71 7.25 -5.67
CA GLY A 194 6.91 6.22 -6.69
C GLY A 194 8.09 6.53 -7.61
N LEU A 195 8.27 7.79 -8.03
CA LEU A 195 9.43 8.21 -8.83
C LEU A 195 10.77 8.00 -8.10
N LYS A 196 10.81 8.19 -6.77
CA LYS A 196 12.03 7.92 -5.96
C LYS A 196 12.41 6.44 -5.97
N PHE A 197 11.43 5.53 -5.98
CA PHE A 197 11.72 4.10 -6.15
C PHE A 197 12.37 3.81 -7.49
N TYR A 198 11.84 4.38 -8.58
CA TYR A 198 12.43 4.20 -9.90
C TYR A 198 13.85 4.76 -9.98
N GLU A 199 14.08 5.95 -9.41
CA GLU A 199 15.42 6.53 -9.28
C GLU A 199 16.37 5.55 -8.58
N LEU A 200 15.95 4.97 -7.46
CA LEU A 200 16.77 4.04 -6.68
C LEU A 200 17.01 2.71 -7.42
N TYR A 201 15.98 2.18 -8.09
CA TYR A 201 16.09 0.97 -8.91
C TYR A 201 17.07 1.16 -10.08
N GLN A 202 17.01 2.32 -10.76
CA GLN A 202 17.87 2.66 -11.89
C GLN A 202 19.30 3.04 -11.48
N ARG A 203 19.56 3.27 -10.19
CA ARG A 203 20.85 3.77 -9.68
C ARG A 203 22.03 2.82 -9.88
N TYR A 204 21.79 1.50 -9.89
CA TYR A 204 22.87 0.51 -9.84
C TYR A 204 22.84 -0.45 -11.04
N ASP A 205 23.81 -0.30 -11.96
CA ASP A 205 23.98 -1.22 -13.10
C ASP A 205 24.15 -2.69 -12.66
N SER A 206 24.75 -2.93 -11.49
CA SER A 206 24.95 -4.27 -10.93
C SER A 206 23.62 -4.98 -10.66
N LEU A 207 22.58 -4.24 -10.26
CA LEU A 207 21.25 -4.78 -10.01
C LEU A 207 20.61 -5.25 -11.32
N ALA A 208 20.65 -4.39 -12.35
CA ALA A 208 20.15 -4.73 -13.68
C ALA A 208 20.86 -5.98 -14.24
N GLN A 209 22.19 -6.04 -14.14
CA GLN A 209 22.98 -7.19 -14.57
C GLN A 209 22.69 -8.48 -13.76
N ALA A 210 22.38 -8.37 -12.47
CA ALA A 210 21.99 -9.52 -11.66
C ALA A 210 20.63 -10.08 -12.09
N ILE A 211 19.66 -9.20 -12.31
CA ILE A 211 18.32 -9.56 -12.81
C ILE A 211 18.39 -10.17 -14.22
N ASP A 212 19.19 -9.60 -15.12
CA ASP A 212 19.37 -10.13 -16.49
C ASP A 212 19.98 -11.54 -16.47
N ARG A 213 20.94 -11.79 -15.57
CA ARG A 213 21.53 -13.12 -15.37
C ARG A 213 20.50 -14.10 -14.78
N LEU A 214 19.70 -13.67 -13.81
CA LEU A 214 18.63 -14.49 -13.23
C LEU A 214 17.63 -14.88 -14.32
N SER A 215 17.15 -13.90 -15.10
CA SER A 215 16.23 -14.11 -16.22
C SER A 215 16.79 -15.06 -17.27
N ALA A 216 18.06 -14.89 -17.66
CA ALA A 216 18.72 -15.78 -18.62
C ALA A 216 18.93 -17.20 -18.09
N SER A 217 18.95 -17.39 -16.77
CA SER A 217 19.10 -18.69 -16.10
C SER A 217 17.78 -19.32 -15.66
N TYR A 218 16.66 -18.65 -15.90
CA TYR A 218 15.33 -19.14 -15.55
C TYR A 218 15.03 -20.45 -16.27
N HIS A 219 14.55 -21.45 -15.53
CA HIS A 219 14.24 -22.75 -16.09
C HIS A 219 12.89 -23.26 -15.58
N ALA A 220 11.92 -23.30 -16.50
CA ALA A 220 10.57 -23.78 -16.22
C ALA A 220 10.49 -25.30 -16.22
N CYS A 221 10.22 -25.91 -15.06
CA CYS A 221 10.23 -27.38 -14.90
C CYS A 221 9.05 -27.98 -14.15
N CYS A 222 8.21 -27.17 -13.48
CA CYS A 222 7.02 -27.64 -12.77
C CYS A 222 5.95 -26.55 -12.69
N LEU A 223 4.76 -26.89 -12.18
CA LEU A 223 3.75 -25.89 -11.85
C LEU A 223 4.25 -25.02 -10.68
N THR A 224 4.08 -23.71 -10.81
CA THR A 224 4.44 -22.70 -9.81
C THR A 224 3.28 -21.72 -9.65
N HIS A 225 3.13 -21.16 -8.45
CA HIS A 225 2.07 -20.22 -8.11
C HIS A 225 2.36 -18.79 -8.59
N GLN A 226 3.63 -18.36 -8.60
CA GLN A 226 4.10 -17.03 -9.07
C GLN A 226 3.61 -15.81 -8.23
N ASP A 227 2.86 -16.02 -7.15
CA ASP A 227 2.43 -14.95 -6.23
C ASP A 227 2.24 -15.50 -4.80
N LEU A 228 3.17 -16.34 -4.35
CA LEU A 228 3.06 -17.12 -3.11
C LEU A 228 3.46 -16.33 -1.86
N LYS A 229 2.78 -15.21 -1.62
CA LYS A 229 2.91 -14.37 -0.40
C LYS A 229 2.03 -14.92 0.74
N PHE A 230 2.32 -14.55 1.99
CA PHE A 230 1.59 -15.12 3.15
C PHE A 230 0.08 -14.86 3.17
N ASN A 231 -0.40 -13.77 2.60
CA ASN A 231 -1.84 -13.52 2.47
C ASN A 231 -2.52 -14.34 1.36
N ASN A 232 -1.74 -15.10 0.58
CA ASN A 232 -2.21 -16.11 -0.35
C ASN A 232 -2.10 -17.52 0.27
N ILE A 233 -1.90 -17.60 1.59
CA ILE A 233 -1.84 -18.83 2.36
C ILE A 233 -2.85 -18.77 3.51
N LEU A 234 -3.73 -19.76 3.56
CA LEU A 234 -4.67 -19.98 4.64
C LEU A 234 -4.11 -20.98 5.66
N LEU A 235 -4.23 -20.66 6.94
CA LEU A 235 -3.86 -21.49 8.08
C LEU A 235 -5.10 -22.00 8.80
N HIS A 236 -5.18 -23.31 9.02
CA HIS A 236 -6.28 -23.91 9.78
C HIS A 236 -6.28 -23.42 11.23
N THR A 237 -7.46 -23.09 11.76
CA THR A 237 -7.63 -22.53 13.12
C THR A 237 -7.15 -23.46 14.22
N GLU A 238 -7.20 -24.77 14.00
CA GLU A 238 -6.73 -25.80 14.94
C GLU A 238 -5.31 -26.36 14.63
N TRP A 239 -4.45 -25.60 13.93
CA TRP A 239 -3.13 -26.09 13.52
C TRP A 239 -2.26 -26.64 14.68
N GLN A 240 -2.45 -26.16 15.91
CA GLN A 240 -1.72 -26.63 17.10
C GLN A 240 -2.02 -28.09 17.43
N ASN A 241 -3.26 -28.54 17.20
CA ASN A 241 -3.67 -29.93 17.42
C ASN A 241 -2.91 -30.90 16.51
N TRP A 242 -2.39 -30.39 15.39
CA TRP A 242 -1.72 -31.16 14.34
C TRP A 242 -0.20 -30.98 14.36
N ALA A 243 0.31 -29.91 14.98
CA ALA A 243 1.73 -29.62 15.09
C ALA A 243 2.52 -30.73 15.81
N ALA A 244 1.90 -31.44 16.76
CA ALA A 244 2.53 -32.55 17.49
C ALA A 244 2.83 -33.78 16.60
N SER A 245 2.07 -33.99 15.53
CA SER A 245 2.31 -35.08 14.55
C SER A 245 3.32 -34.73 13.46
N VAL A 246 3.69 -33.44 13.31
CA VAL A 246 4.61 -32.93 12.28
C VAL A 246 6.08 -32.87 12.77
N GLN A 247 6.41 -33.55 13.88
CA GLN A 247 7.75 -33.44 14.46
C GLN A 247 8.89 -33.98 13.56
N PRO A 248 10.08 -33.34 13.57
CA PRO A 248 11.25 -33.72 12.75
C PRO A 248 11.73 -35.18 12.92
N LYS A 249 11.47 -35.80 14.08
CA LYS A 249 11.82 -37.21 14.34
C LYS A 249 11.02 -38.19 13.49
N ALA A 250 9.80 -37.84 13.08
CA ALA A 250 9.01 -38.64 12.14
C ALA A 250 9.53 -38.51 10.70
N LEU A 251 10.05 -37.34 10.31
CA LEU A 251 10.70 -37.13 9.01
C LEU A 251 12.00 -37.98 8.87
N HIS A 252 12.76 -38.15 9.96
CA HIS A 252 14.02 -38.92 9.95
C HIS A 252 13.82 -40.45 9.93
N SER A 253 12.78 -40.99 10.56
CA SER A 253 12.51 -42.43 10.54
C SER A 253 12.01 -42.92 9.17
N ILE A 254 11.42 -42.02 8.37
CA ILE A 254 10.85 -42.36 7.06
C ILE A 254 11.88 -42.18 5.92
N ALA A 255 12.79 -41.22 6.00
CA ALA A 255 13.87 -41.06 5.02
C ALA A 255 14.87 -42.24 5.00
N ARG A 256 14.96 -43.02 6.08
CA ARG A 256 15.83 -44.23 6.15
C ARG A 256 15.14 -45.51 5.64
N SER A 257 13.82 -45.51 5.44
CA SER A 257 13.08 -46.72 5.00
C SER A 257 12.82 -46.78 3.49
N THR A 258 13.16 -45.72 2.74
CA THR A 258 12.92 -45.59 1.29
C THR A 258 14.06 -46.15 0.42
N GLN A 259 14.37 -47.45 0.60
CA GLN A 259 15.00 -48.27 -0.46
C GLN A 259 13.98 -49.15 -1.20
N SER A 260 12.69 -48.95 -0.95
CA SER A 260 11.60 -49.68 -1.59
C SER A 260 10.68 -48.72 -2.34
N ALA A 261 10.61 -48.87 -3.67
CA ALA A 261 9.86 -48.01 -4.59
C ALA A 261 8.32 -48.18 -4.54
N SER A 262 7.75 -48.73 -3.46
CA SER A 262 6.33 -49.11 -3.43
C SER A 262 5.59 -48.84 -2.11
N LEU A 263 6.13 -48.02 -1.21
CA LEU A 263 5.40 -47.56 -0.01
C LEU A 263 5.16 -46.05 -0.06
N ARG A 264 3.91 -45.69 -0.35
CA ARG A 264 3.33 -44.34 -0.23
C ARG A 264 3.71 -43.76 1.15
N MET A 265 4.25 -42.54 1.17
CA MET A 265 4.35 -41.77 2.42
C MET A 265 2.96 -41.69 3.07
N PRO A 266 2.77 -42.12 4.33
CA PRO A 266 1.56 -41.76 5.04
C PRO A 266 1.62 -40.26 5.33
N LEU A 267 0.70 -39.49 4.74
CA LEU A 267 0.55 -38.05 4.93
C LEU A 267 0.54 -37.68 6.42
N PRO A 268 1.44 -36.79 6.90
CA PRO A 268 1.31 -36.22 8.24
C PRO A 268 0.52 -34.90 8.25
N ILE A 269 -0.29 -34.64 7.21
CA ILE A 269 -0.98 -33.35 7.03
C ILE A 269 -2.50 -33.50 6.94
N LEU A 270 -3.04 -34.69 6.64
CA LEU A 270 -4.48 -34.90 6.57
C LEU A 270 -5.03 -35.39 7.92
N TYR A 271 -5.79 -34.53 8.59
CA TYR A 271 -6.69 -34.93 9.66
C TYR A 271 -8.11 -34.73 9.15
N HIS A 272 -8.91 -35.79 9.02
CA HIS A 272 -10.26 -35.74 8.40
C HIS A 272 -10.27 -35.08 7.01
N ASP A 273 -9.31 -35.44 6.14
CA ASP A 273 -9.16 -34.92 4.77
C ASP A 273 -8.87 -33.39 4.66
N GLN A 274 -8.53 -32.73 5.77
CA GLN A 274 -8.12 -31.31 5.80
C GLN A 274 -6.62 -31.15 6.01
N THR A 275 -6.04 -30.11 5.41
CA THR A 275 -4.61 -29.78 5.51
C THR A 275 -4.38 -28.62 6.49
N ILE A 276 -3.22 -28.58 7.15
CA ILE A 276 -2.84 -27.44 8.01
C ILE A 276 -2.87 -26.10 7.25
N ILE A 277 -2.54 -26.16 5.96
CA ILE A 277 -2.39 -25.00 5.07
C ILE A 277 -3.19 -25.18 3.78
N ARG A 278 -3.63 -24.08 3.18
CA ARG A 278 -4.12 -24.02 1.80
C ARG A 278 -3.52 -22.84 1.06
N PHE A 279 -3.27 -23.01 -0.22
CA PHE A 279 -2.81 -21.98 -1.14
C PHE A 279 -4.01 -21.47 -1.94
N ILE A 280 -4.19 -20.16 -1.97
CA ILE A 280 -5.30 -19.49 -2.65
C ILE A 280 -4.75 -18.45 -3.63
N ASP A 281 -5.60 -17.93 -4.51
CA ASP A 281 -5.24 -16.84 -5.42
C ASP A 281 -4.25 -17.27 -6.51
N TRP A 282 -4.57 -18.39 -7.19
CA TRP A 282 -3.73 -18.96 -8.23
C TRP A 282 -3.76 -18.17 -9.55
N GLU A 283 -4.23 -16.93 -9.56
CA GLU A 283 -4.40 -16.07 -10.74
C GLU A 283 -3.13 -15.83 -11.59
N LYS A 284 -1.94 -16.16 -11.08
CA LYS A 284 -0.66 -15.98 -11.80
C LYS A 284 0.10 -17.27 -12.08
N TRP A 285 -0.52 -18.44 -11.88
CA TRP A 285 0.18 -19.72 -12.02
C TRP A 285 0.96 -19.84 -13.34
N ALA A 286 2.10 -20.51 -13.32
CA ALA A 286 2.87 -20.75 -14.53
C ALA A 286 3.57 -22.10 -14.47
N TRP A 287 3.90 -22.64 -15.63
CA TRP A 287 4.98 -23.62 -15.71
C TRP A 287 6.30 -22.88 -15.55
N GLY A 288 6.99 -23.10 -14.43
CA GLY A 288 8.05 -22.20 -14.00
C GLY A 288 9.15 -22.81 -13.15
N ASP A 289 10.07 -21.92 -12.74
CA ASP A 289 11.20 -22.25 -11.88
C ASP A 289 10.73 -22.31 -10.42
N PRO A 290 10.80 -23.47 -9.75
CA PRO A 290 10.30 -23.62 -8.38
C PRO A 290 11.05 -22.78 -7.34
N ALA A 291 12.27 -22.32 -7.65
CA ALA A 291 12.98 -21.40 -6.76
C ALA A 291 12.28 -20.04 -6.65
N PHE A 292 11.42 -19.67 -7.62
CA PHE A 292 10.60 -18.48 -7.57
C PHE A 292 9.68 -18.47 -6.35
N ASP A 293 8.81 -19.49 -6.22
CA ASP A 293 7.86 -19.57 -5.12
C ASP A 293 8.54 -19.73 -3.75
N VAL A 294 9.62 -20.52 -3.68
CA VAL A 294 10.43 -20.66 -2.47
C VAL A 294 11.05 -19.30 -2.08
N GLY A 295 11.56 -18.55 -3.07
CA GLY A 295 12.08 -17.20 -2.88
C GLY A 295 11.02 -16.23 -2.36
N THR A 296 9.80 -16.27 -2.91
CA THR A 296 8.68 -15.41 -2.51
C THR A 296 8.21 -15.67 -1.07
N ILE A 297 8.23 -16.92 -0.61
CA ILE A 297 7.97 -17.23 0.81
C ILE A 297 9.09 -16.67 1.70
N ILE A 298 10.37 -16.84 1.33
CA ILE A 298 11.48 -16.25 2.08
C ILE A 298 11.36 -14.72 2.12
N ALA A 299 11.06 -14.08 0.99
CA ALA A 299 10.81 -12.65 0.92
C ALA A 299 9.66 -12.23 1.87
N SER A 300 8.63 -13.06 2.04
CA SER A 300 7.54 -12.78 2.99
C SER A 300 8.00 -12.76 4.44
N TYR A 301 8.87 -13.68 4.87
CA TYR A 301 9.53 -13.58 6.18
C TYR A 301 10.40 -12.32 6.29
N LEU A 302 11.18 -12.00 5.25
CA LEU A 302 12.02 -10.80 5.26
C LEU A 302 11.21 -9.50 5.33
N LYS A 303 10.03 -9.45 4.71
CA LYS A 303 9.10 -8.32 4.82
C LYS A 303 8.65 -8.11 6.27
N ILE A 304 8.37 -9.17 7.03
CA ILE A 304 8.01 -9.06 8.45
C ILE A 304 9.16 -8.41 9.23
N TRP A 305 10.40 -8.90 9.05
CA TRP A 305 11.57 -8.30 9.70
C TRP A 305 11.77 -6.83 9.29
N LEU A 306 11.76 -6.54 7.98
CA LEU A 306 12.01 -5.20 7.43
C LEU A 306 10.95 -4.18 7.87
N LYS A 307 9.66 -4.55 7.83
CA LYS A 307 8.56 -3.71 8.34
C LYS A 307 8.65 -3.52 9.86
N SER A 308 9.28 -4.47 10.56
CA SER A 308 9.55 -4.31 11.99
C SER A 308 10.74 -3.39 12.30
N LEU A 309 11.48 -2.86 11.33
CA LEU A 309 12.59 -1.92 11.59
C LEU A 309 12.08 -0.49 11.80
N THR A 310 12.62 0.20 12.81
CA THR A 310 12.42 1.65 12.98
C THR A 310 13.51 2.40 12.21
N LEU A 311 13.22 2.76 10.96
CA LEU A 311 14.15 3.47 10.08
C LEU A 311 13.85 4.97 10.03
N SER A 312 14.80 5.78 10.48
CA SER A 312 14.78 7.24 10.42
C SER A 312 16.18 7.75 10.04
N PRO A 313 16.33 8.89 9.34
CA PRO A 313 17.62 9.53 9.10
C PRO A 313 18.43 9.77 10.38
N ASP A 314 17.75 9.93 11.51
CA ASP A 314 18.35 10.23 12.82
C ASP A 314 18.78 8.97 13.60
N ILE A 315 18.53 7.77 13.06
CA ILE A 315 18.84 6.48 13.72
C ILE A 315 19.92 5.76 12.94
N SER A 316 20.99 5.35 13.63
CA SER A 316 22.00 4.49 13.01
C SER A 316 21.42 3.11 12.65
N ILE A 317 21.88 2.49 11.57
CA ILE A 317 21.43 1.15 11.15
C ILE A 317 21.58 0.14 12.29
N GLU A 318 22.68 0.20 13.05
CA GLU A 318 22.91 -0.69 14.20
C GLU A 318 21.83 -0.52 15.28
N THR A 319 21.45 0.73 15.57
CA THR A 319 20.36 1.02 16.49
C THR A 319 19.01 0.53 15.95
N ALA A 320 18.73 0.73 14.67
CA ALA A 320 17.50 0.25 14.04
C ALA A 320 17.36 -1.27 14.11
N LEU A 321 18.45 -2.01 13.88
CA LEU A 321 18.49 -3.47 14.00
C LEU A 321 18.23 -3.93 15.45
N ARG A 322 18.79 -3.25 16.45
CA ARG A 322 18.55 -3.56 17.89
C ARG A 322 17.12 -3.26 18.35
N LEU A 323 16.42 -2.35 17.65
CA LEU A 323 15.06 -1.92 17.97
C LEU A 323 13.99 -2.67 17.17
N ALA A 324 14.36 -3.65 16.34
CA ALA A 324 13.42 -4.48 15.61
C ALA A 324 12.47 -5.21 16.58
N VAL A 325 11.15 -5.18 16.33
CA VAL A 325 10.19 -5.99 17.12
C VAL A 325 10.25 -7.45 16.73
N VAL A 326 10.51 -7.73 15.46
CA VAL A 326 10.76 -9.08 14.98
C VAL A 326 12.18 -9.14 14.42
N PRO A 327 13.20 -9.30 15.29
CA PRO A 327 14.57 -9.52 14.85
C PRO A 327 14.70 -10.71 13.88
N LEU A 328 15.67 -10.65 12.98
CA LEU A 328 15.87 -11.68 11.96
C LEU A 328 16.13 -13.07 12.57
N ASP A 329 16.82 -13.14 13.71
CA ASP A 329 17.12 -14.38 14.44
C ASP A 329 15.87 -15.08 14.99
N VAL A 330 14.77 -14.34 15.22
CA VAL A 330 13.46 -14.93 15.60
C VAL A 330 12.82 -15.66 14.42
N LEU A 331 13.03 -15.17 13.19
CA LEU A 331 12.46 -15.77 11.97
C LEU A 331 13.31 -16.91 11.41
N GLN A 332 14.62 -16.88 11.69
CA GLN A 332 15.59 -17.84 11.20
C GLN A 332 15.21 -19.32 11.40
N PRO A 333 14.76 -19.78 12.59
CA PRO A 333 14.33 -21.18 12.79
C PRO A 333 13.25 -21.62 11.80
N SER A 334 12.26 -20.77 11.54
CA SER A 334 11.16 -21.07 10.64
C SER A 334 11.59 -21.06 9.18
N MET A 335 12.37 -20.07 8.75
CA MET A 335 12.96 -20.06 7.40
C MET A 335 13.81 -21.30 7.14
N ARG A 336 14.64 -21.71 8.11
CA ARG A 336 15.45 -22.94 8.01
C ARG A 336 14.59 -24.18 7.86
N LEU A 337 13.54 -24.33 8.69
CA LEU A 337 12.72 -25.53 8.66
C LEU A 337 11.84 -25.59 7.40
N PHE A 338 11.35 -24.45 6.90
CA PHE A 338 10.68 -24.36 5.61
C PHE A 338 11.54 -24.91 4.48
N VAL A 339 12.76 -24.38 4.32
CA VAL A 339 13.69 -24.82 3.25
C VAL A 339 14.09 -26.28 3.41
N ARG A 340 14.38 -26.73 4.63
CA ARG A 340 14.75 -28.13 4.90
C ARG A 340 13.61 -29.09 4.58
N SER A 341 12.37 -28.77 4.98
CA SER A 341 11.21 -29.59 4.66
C SER A 341 10.94 -29.65 3.15
N TYR A 342 11.14 -28.52 2.46
CA TYR A 342 11.03 -28.47 1.00
C TYR A 342 12.06 -29.38 0.31
N LEU A 343 13.35 -29.24 0.64
CA LEU A 343 14.43 -30.03 0.05
C LEU A 343 14.35 -31.52 0.43
N ALA A 344 13.87 -31.84 1.63
CA ALA A 344 13.68 -33.23 2.05
C ALA A 344 12.59 -33.94 1.26
N HIS A 345 11.53 -33.22 0.86
CA HIS A 345 10.44 -33.79 0.07
C HIS A 345 10.74 -33.79 -1.43
N PHE A 346 11.48 -32.80 -1.93
CA PHE A 346 11.87 -32.68 -3.33
C PHE A 346 13.39 -32.62 -3.53
N PRO A 347 14.16 -33.67 -3.19
CA PRO A 347 15.62 -33.65 -3.26
C PRO A 347 16.19 -33.61 -4.69
N GLN A 348 15.43 -34.06 -5.69
CA GLN A 348 15.82 -34.04 -7.11
C GLN A 348 16.09 -32.62 -7.60
N ILE A 349 15.52 -31.60 -6.96
CA ILE A 349 15.73 -30.22 -7.34
C ILE A 349 17.19 -29.77 -7.23
N LEU A 350 17.97 -30.38 -6.32
CA LEU A 350 19.40 -30.10 -6.18
C LEU A 350 20.23 -30.74 -7.30
N GLN A 351 19.68 -31.72 -8.03
CA GLN A 351 20.30 -32.29 -9.22
C GLN A 351 20.06 -31.39 -10.43
N GLU A 352 18.85 -30.85 -10.56
CA GLU A 352 18.50 -29.87 -11.60
C GLU A 352 19.23 -28.53 -11.38
N PHE A 353 19.25 -28.06 -10.13
CA PHE A 353 19.86 -26.81 -9.72
C PHE A 353 20.86 -27.02 -8.56
N PRO A 354 22.15 -27.29 -8.85
CA PRO A 354 23.15 -27.45 -7.79
C PRO A 354 23.27 -26.26 -6.84
N GLU A 355 23.11 -25.04 -7.36
CA GLU A 355 23.12 -23.77 -6.62
C GLU A 355 21.70 -23.28 -6.28
N PHE A 356 20.78 -24.20 -5.93
CA PHE A 356 19.37 -23.89 -5.69
C PHE A 356 19.17 -22.77 -4.66
N LEU A 357 19.90 -22.80 -3.53
CA LEU A 357 19.75 -21.80 -2.46
C LEU A 357 20.16 -20.38 -2.90
N SER A 358 21.22 -20.25 -3.70
CA SER A 358 21.63 -18.96 -4.25
C SER A 358 20.54 -18.39 -5.16
N ARG A 359 19.94 -19.23 -5.99
CA ARG A 359 18.80 -18.87 -6.85
C ARG A 359 17.56 -18.49 -6.04
N VAL A 360 17.26 -19.21 -4.96
CA VAL A 360 16.19 -18.84 -4.01
C VAL A 360 16.42 -17.45 -3.42
N MET A 361 17.67 -17.10 -3.05
CA MET A 361 17.98 -15.73 -2.58
C MET A 361 17.73 -14.70 -3.68
N GLN A 362 18.14 -14.97 -4.92
CA GLN A 362 17.91 -14.04 -6.03
C GLN A 362 16.42 -13.81 -6.29
N PHE A 363 15.60 -14.87 -6.31
CA PHE A 363 14.14 -14.73 -6.43
C PHE A 363 13.51 -14.06 -5.21
N ALA A 364 14.03 -14.28 -3.99
CA ALA A 364 13.59 -13.52 -2.83
C ALA A 364 13.88 -12.02 -2.99
N GLY A 365 15.04 -11.65 -3.55
CA GLY A 365 15.37 -10.27 -3.87
C GLY A 365 14.45 -9.67 -4.96
N LEU A 366 14.13 -10.44 -6.00
CA LEU A 366 13.18 -10.04 -7.03
C LEU A 366 11.78 -9.81 -6.44
N ALA A 367 11.29 -10.74 -5.61
CA ALA A 367 9.99 -10.64 -4.95
C ALA A 367 9.87 -9.42 -4.01
N LEU A 368 10.97 -8.99 -3.38
CA LEU A 368 10.99 -7.72 -2.61
C LEU A 368 10.81 -6.50 -3.52
N ILE A 369 11.44 -6.48 -4.71
CA ILE A 369 11.28 -5.39 -5.69
C ILE A 369 9.86 -5.38 -6.24
N GLU A 370 9.31 -6.54 -6.60
CA GLU A 370 7.93 -6.68 -7.06
C GLU A 370 6.93 -6.22 -6.00
N SER A 371 7.17 -6.54 -4.73
CA SER A 371 6.35 -6.04 -3.62
C SER A 371 6.34 -4.51 -3.57
N LEU A 372 7.51 -3.87 -3.70
CA LEU A 372 7.61 -2.40 -3.72
C LEU A 372 6.93 -1.79 -4.93
N GLN A 373 7.11 -2.39 -6.11
CA GLN A 373 6.41 -1.97 -7.32
C GLN A 373 4.90 -2.07 -7.15
N ALA A 374 4.39 -3.14 -6.53
CA ALA A 374 2.97 -3.28 -6.23
C ALA A 374 2.48 -2.16 -5.30
N HIS A 375 3.18 -1.87 -4.20
CA HIS A 375 2.84 -0.77 -3.30
C HIS A 375 2.73 0.57 -4.06
N ILE A 376 3.69 0.87 -4.93
CA ILE A 376 3.70 2.10 -5.74
C ILE A 376 2.54 2.14 -6.74
N GLN A 377 2.17 1.01 -7.32
CA GLN A 377 1.01 0.92 -8.21
C GLN A 377 -0.28 1.21 -7.45
N TYR A 378 -0.37 0.85 -6.17
CA TYR A 378 -1.48 1.19 -5.27
C TYR A 378 -1.34 2.57 -4.61
N TYR A 379 -0.42 3.40 -5.12
CA TYR A 379 -0.15 4.76 -4.62
C TYR A 379 0.28 4.82 -3.16
N GLU A 380 0.73 3.69 -2.59
CA GLU A 380 1.24 3.67 -1.22
C GLU A 380 2.58 4.42 -1.12
N PRO A 381 2.87 5.07 0.02
CA PRO A 381 4.10 5.84 0.20
C PRO A 381 5.38 4.98 0.10
N PHE A 382 6.39 5.51 -0.60
CA PHE A 382 7.72 4.91 -0.66
C PHE A 382 8.68 5.61 0.32
N GLY A 383 8.66 5.15 1.58
CA GLY A 383 9.46 5.71 2.67
C GLY A 383 10.77 4.96 2.97
N ASN A 384 11.35 5.22 4.14
CA ASN A 384 12.62 4.62 4.58
C ASN A 384 12.59 3.09 4.63
N VAL A 385 11.45 2.49 4.96
CA VAL A 385 11.25 1.03 4.92
C VAL A 385 11.39 0.50 3.50
N GLY A 386 10.84 1.21 2.51
CA GLY A 386 11.00 0.88 1.09
C GLY A 386 12.45 0.97 0.63
N ILE A 387 13.18 2.01 1.06
CA ILE A 387 14.61 2.16 0.79
C ILE A 387 15.41 1.00 1.40
N GLY A 388 15.15 0.66 2.66
CA GLY A 388 15.80 -0.48 3.34
C GLY A 388 15.54 -1.81 2.64
N MET A 389 14.30 -2.02 2.18
CA MET A 389 13.90 -3.19 1.41
C MET A 389 14.62 -3.27 0.06
N MET A 390 14.80 -2.13 -0.64
CA MET A 390 15.59 -2.08 -1.88
C MET A 390 17.07 -2.47 -1.68
N GLU A 391 17.70 -2.02 -0.60
CA GLU A 391 19.10 -2.38 -0.32
C GLU A 391 19.25 -3.88 0.01
N VAL A 392 18.31 -4.47 0.76
CA VAL A 392 18.29 -5.93 0.99
C VAL A 392 18.03 -6.70 -0.30
N ALA A 393 17.05 -6.27 -1.10
CA ALA A 393 16.75 -6.88 -2.40
C ALA A 393 17.98 -6.90 -3.32
N LYS A 394 18.70 -5.77 -3.39
CA LYS A 394 19.95 -5.67 -4.15
C LYS A 394 21.02 -6.63 -3.64
N ALA A 395 21.19 -6.76 -2.32
CA ALA A 395 22.17 -7.68 -1.75
C ALA A 395 21.84 -9.15 -2.11
N LEU A 396 20.57 -9.53 -1.99
CA LEU A 396 20.07 -10.86 -2.35
C LEU A 396 20.29 -11.19 -3.83
N LEU A 397 20.05 -10.24 -4.73
CA LEU A 397 20.24 -10.40 -6.18
C LEU A 397 21.72 -10.40 -6.59
N CYS A 398 22.52 -9.48 -6.05
CA CYS A 398 23.89 -9.24 -6.49
C CYS A 398 24.94 -10.14 -5.82
N SER A 399 24.68 -10.57 -4.58
CA SER A 399 25.62 -11.34 -3.74
C SER A 399 24.92 -12.51 -3.01
N PRO A 400 24.18 -13.38 -3.73
CA PRO A 400 23.31 -14.37 -3.11
C PRO A 400 24.03 -15.30 -2.15
N GLU A 401 25.23 -15.81 -2.47
CA GLU A 401 25.95 -16.75 -1.60
C GLU A 401 26.28 -16.13 -0.24
N ALA A 402 26.68 -14.85 -0.23
CA ALA A 402 27.01 -14.14 1.00
C ALA A 402 25.78 -13.90 1.88
N THR A 403 24.60 -13.71 1.26
CA THR A 403 23.37 -13.45 2.01
C THR A 403 22.79 -14.69 2.69
N ILE A 404 23.08 -15.91 2.20
CA ILE A 404 22.54 -17.16 2.80
C ILE A 404 22.85 -17.24 4.29
N THR A 405 24.11 -16.99 4.68
CA THR A 405 24.50 -17.04 6.10
C THR A 405 23.85 -15.95 6.93
N THR A 406 23.65 -14.74 6.37
CA THR A 406 22.94 -13.66 7.06
C THR A 406 21.47 -14.00 7.26
N ILE A 407 20.79 -14.49 6.23
CA ILE A 407 19.35 -14.75 6.26
C ILE A 407 19.01 -15.96 7.13
N PHE A 408 19.76 -17.06 7.02
CA PHE A 408 19.43 -18.31 7.71
C PHE A 408 20.24 -18.55 9.00
N GLY A 409 21.33 -17.81 9.21
CA GLY A 409 22.29 -18.06 10.29
C GLY A 409 23.15 -19.31 10.07
N LEU A 410 23.08 -19.93 8.88
CA LEU A 410 23.80 -21.15 8.49
C LEU A 410 24.36 -21.01 7.08
N SER A 411 25.43 -21.74 6.77
CA SER A 411 25.92 -21.87 5.39
C SER A 411 24.98 -22.72 4.52
N ALA A 412 25.08 -22.56 3.20
CA ALA A 412 24.32 -23.37 2.24
C ALA A 412 24.53 -24.88 2.47
N ALA A 413 25.76 -25.30 2.76
CA ALA A 413 26.10 -26.69 3.02
C ALA A 413 25.50 -27.24 4.32
N GLU A 414 25.22 -26.40 5.31
CA GLU A 414 24.56 -26.79 6.57
C GLU A 414 23.02 -26.84 6.43
N LEU A 415 22.46 -26.05 5.50
CA LEU A 415 21.04 -26.10 5.16
C LEU A 415 20.69 -27.35 4.37
N THR A 416 21.57 -27.78 3.46
CA THR A 416 21.38 -28.99 2.64
C THR A 416 21.76 -30.29 3.35
N ARG A 417 22.59 -30.22 4.40
CA ARG A 417 22.92 -31.39 5.23
C ARG A 417 21.73 -31.79 6.12
N CYS A 418 21.23 -33.00 5.91
CA CYS A 418 20.42 -33.73 6.87
C CYS A 418 21.31 -34.28 8.00
N GLU A 419 21.77 -33.42 8.92
CA GLU A 419 22.39 -33.89 10.17
C GLU A 419 21.47 -33.61 11.36
N ASP A 420 21.45 -34.54 12.31
CA ASP A 420 20.54 -34.66 13.44
C ASP A 420 20.31 -33.31 14.14
N VAL A 421 19.12 -32.75 13.97
CA VAL A 421 18.61 -31.77 14.93
C VAL A 421 18.35 -32.54 16.21
N SER A 422 19.34 -32.54 17.10
CA SER A 422 19.03 -32.58 18.52
C SER A 422 18.06 -31.41 18.73
N PRO A 423 16.85 -31.62 19.29
CA PRO A 423 16.03 -30.47 19.67
C PRO A 423 16.95 -29.62 20.56
N GLU A 424 17.20 -28.38 20.17
CA GLU A 424 17.80 -27.43 21.10
C GLU A 424 16.85 -27.40 22.30
N THR A 425 17.23 -28.15 23.34
CA THR A 425 16.66 -28.05 24.66
C THR A 425 16.95 -26.66 25.16
N SER A 426 16.01 -25.72 24.95
CA SER A 426 15.62 -24.69 25.92
C SER A 426 14.73 -23.61 25.29
N ALA A 427 13.42 -23.86 25.20
CA ALA A 427 12.36 -22.84 25.42
C ALA A 427 10.97 -23.49 25.37
N ASP A 428 10.74 -24.41 24.42
CA ASP A 428 9.39 -24.94 24.19
C ASP A 428 8.91 -25.88 25.32
N GLU A 429 9.77 -26.72 25.90
CA GLU A 429 9.36 -27.61 27.01
C GLU A 429 9.03 -26.87 28.32
N ALA A 430 9.51 -25.64 28.51
CA ALA A 430 9.19 -24.85 29.69
C ALA A 430 7.80 -24.20 29.61
N ILE A 431 7.20 -24.09 28.42
CA ILE A 431 5.86 -23.53 28.23
C ILE A 431 4.77 -24.59 28.47
N TRP A 432 5.07 -25.86 28.23
CA TRP A 432 4.11 -26.98 28.34
C TRP A 432 3.92 -27.56 29.75
N SER A 433 4.62 -27.05 30.78
CA SER A 433 4.50 -27.51 32.17
C SER A 433 3.73 -26.57 33.09
N LEU A 434 3.17 -25.48 32.56
CA LEU A 434 2.12 -24.76 33.26
C LEU A 434 0.85 -25.62 33.26
N PRO A 435 0.11 -25.70 34.39
CA PRO A 435 -1.15 -26.43 34.42
C PRO A 435 -2.03 -25.87 33.29
N PRO A 436 -2.89 -26.71 32.67
CA PRO A 436 -3.79 -26.22 31.64
C PRO A 436 -4.50 -25.02 32.22
N LEU A 437 -4.23 -23.84 31.65
CA LEU A 437 -5.16 -22.74 31.82
C LEU A 437 -6.47 -23.33 31.35
N THR A 438 -7.42 -23.47 32.27
CA THR A 438 -8.79 -23.76 31.95
C THR A 438 -9.23 -22.60 31.06
N ILE A 439 -8.98 -22.73 29.76
CA ILE A 439 -9.60 -21.93 28.74
C ILE A 439 -11.05 -22.38 28.88
N GLN A 440 -11.82 -21.63 29.67
CA GLN A 440 -13.24 -21.53 29.40
C GLN A 440 -13.30 -21.28 27.90
N SER A 441 -14.01 -22.16 27.17
CA SER A 441 -14.39 -21.90 25.78
C SER A 441 -14.63 -20.40 25.66
N PRO A 442 -14.01 -19.69 24.71
CA PRO A 442 -14.40 -18.32 24.50
C PRO A 442 -15.92 -18.37 24.35
N GLN A 443 -16.64 -17.83 25.35
CA GLN A 443 -17.94 -17.25 25.07
C GLN A 443 -17.69 -16.44 23.81
N PRO A 444 -18.54 -16.58 22.77
CA PRO A 444 -18.33 -15.87 21.50
C PRO A 444 -17.89 -14.47 21.87
N VAL A 445 -16.61 -14.17 21.59
CA VAL A 445 -16.15 -12.81 21.64
C VAL A 445 -16.93 -12.24 20.48
N ASP A 446 -18.04 -11.61 20.82
CA ASP A 446 -18.71 -10.68 19.95
C ASP A 446 -17.58 -9.89 19.29
N ASP A 447 -17.41 -10.01 17.98
CA ASP A 447 -16.45 -9.19 17.22
C ASP A 447 -16.79 -7.69 17.33
N GLN A 448 -17.78 -7.33 18.15
CA GLN A 448 -17.67 -6.17 19.00
C GLN A 448 -16.44 -6.31 19.93
N LYS A 449 -15.28 -5.90 19.38
CA LYS A 449 -14.43 -4.91 20.06
C LYS A 449 -15.31 -4.20 21.12
N PRO A 450 -14.91 -4.00 22.39
CA PRO A 450 -15.27 -2.72 22.94
C PRO A 450 -14.60 -1.74 21.96
N SER A 451 -15.35 -1.28 20.96
CA SER A 451 -15.33 0.13 20.71
C SER A 451 -15.51 0.68 22.11
N MET A 452 -14.41 1.17 22.72
CA MET A 452 -14.56 2.40 23.47
C MET A 452 -15.51 3.20 22.60
N PRO A 453 -16.77 3.40 23.03
CA PRO A 453 -17.76 4.00 22.15
C PRO A 453 -17.05 5.22 21.59
N ALA A 454 -16.89 5.28 20.24
CA ALA A 454 -16.29 6.45 19.61
C ALA A 454 -16.92 7.62 20.33
N LYS A 455 -16.12 8.45 21.04
CA LYS A 455 -16.66 9.39 22.03
C LYS A 455 -17.82 10.06 21.33
N SER A 456 -19.06 9.75 21.73
CA SER A 456 -20.20 10.08 20.90
C SER A 456 -20.17 11.59 20.80
N CYS A 457 -19.87 12.12 19.60
CA CYS A 457 -20.04 13.53 19.37
C CYS A 457 -21.52 13.77 19.62
N GLU A 458 -21.85 14.36 20.78
CA GLU A 458 -23.24 14.64 21.10
C GLU A 458 -23.79 15.46 19.93
N PRO A 459 -24.95 15.09 19.35
CA PRO A 459 -25.54 15.81 18.23
C PRO A 459 -25.82 17.31 18.52
N GLY A 460 -25.68 17.74 19.78
CA GLY A 460 -25.80 19.13 20.22
C GLY A 460 -24.55 20.02 19.97
N LEU A 461 -23.41 19.47 19.55
CA LEU A 461 -22.14 20.23 19.46
C LEU A 461 -21.90 20.96 18.13
N GLN A 462 -22.80 20.82 17.14
CA GLN A 462 -22.79 21.63 15.90
C GLN A 462 -22.92 23.15 16.17
N ASN A 463 -23.16 23.57 17.42
CA ASN A 463 -23.34 24.96 17.83
C ASN A 463 -22.14 25.62 18.54
N ASN A 464 -21.04 24.93 18.85
CA ASN A 464 -19.82 25.63 19.24
C ASN A 464 -19.08 26.07 17.98
N LYS A 465 -19.50 27.24 17.48
CA LYS A 465 -18.85 28.01 16.42
C LYS A 465 -17.40 28.33 16.78
N MET A 466 -16.49 27.38 16.60
CA MET A 466 -15.06 27.67 16.44
C MET A 466 -14.92 28.38 15.10
N GLU A 467 -15.10 29.70 15.15
CA GLU A 467 -15.10 30.62 14.00
C GLU A 467 -13.82 31.46 13.96
N SER A 468 -13.13 31.63 15.11
CA SER A 468 -11.87 32.37 15.19
C SER A 468 -10.67 31.48 15.49
N VAL A 469 -9.47 31.99 15.20
CA VAL A 469 -8.20 31.36 15.59
C VAL A 469 -8.11 31.19 17.11
N ASP A 470 -8.58 32.19 17.86
CA ASP A 470 -8.55 32.17 19.32
C ASP A 470 -9.41 31.02 19.87
N ASP A 471 -10.61 30.78 19.32
CA ASP A 471 -11.48 29.68 19.77
C ASP A 471 -10.78 28.31 19.63
N VAL A 472 -10.05 28.11 18.53
CA VAL A 472 -9.29 26.87 18.28
C VAL A 472 -8.10 26.74 19.21
N LEU A 473 -7.35 27.82 19.44
CA LEU A 473 -6.23 27.80 20.39
C LEU A 473 -6.70 27.54 21.82
N GLN A 474 -7.83 28.13 22.21
CA GLN A 474 -8.46 27.86 23.51
C GLN A 474 -8.87 26.38 23.63
N ASP A 475 -9.43 25.80 22.58
CA ASP A 475 -9.78 24.39 22.55
C ASP A 475 -8.57 23.49 22.76
N ILE A 476 -7.52 23.68 21.96
CA ILE A 476 -6.26 22.94 22.08
C ILE A 476 -5.70 23.07 23.50
N ALA A 477 -5.69 24.29 24.06
CA ALA A 477 -5.14 24.54 25.38
C ALA A 477 -5.91 23.84 26.50
N HIS A 478 -7.24 23.74 26.39
CA HIS A 478 -8.12 23.21 27.44
C HIS A 478 -8.40 21.71 27.33
N HIS A 479 -8.50 21.19 26.11
CA HIS A 479 -9.09 19.86 25.86
C HIS A 479 -8.10 18.81 25.37
N LEU A 480 -6.86 19.21 25.03
CA LEU A 480 -5.81 18.29 24.64
C LEU A 480 -4.97 17.82 25.84
N HIS A 481 -4.93 16.52 26.07
CA HIS A 481 -4.18 15.87 27.13
C HIS A 481 -2.95 15.16 26.54
N LEU A 482 -1.78 15.51 27.05
CA LEU A 482 -0.49 14.97 26.62
C LEU A 482 0.03 13.97 27.65
N SER A 483 0.27 12.73 27.24
CA SER A 483 0.98 11.70 28.02
C SER A 483 2.48 11.67 27.65
N PHE A 484 3.33 11.23 28.58
CA PHE A 484 4.76 11.00 28.28
C PHE A 484 5.02 9.67 27.58
N ASP A 485 4.01 8.80 27.46
CA ASP A 485 4.08 7.50 26.80
C ASP A 485 3.78 7.57 25.28
N GLY A 486 3.53 8.78 24.78
CA GLY A 486 3.29 9.08 23.37
C GLY A 486 1.87 8.92 22.88
N GLU A 487 0.92 8.80 23.81
CA GLU A 487 -0.50 8.91 23.53
C GLU A 487 -0.97 10.35 23.73
N PHE A 488 -1.86 10.80 22.85
CA PHE A 488 -2.52 12.10 22.96
C PHE A 488 -4.03 11.87 22.98
N ASP A 489 -4.70 12.37 24.00
CA ASP A 489 -6.16 12.29 24.11
C ASP A 489 -6.75 13.69 23.99
N HIS A 490 -7.87 13.79 23.29
CA HIS A 490 -8.63 15.03 23.21
C HIS A 490 -10.02 14.77 23.80
N ASP A 491 -10.52 15.64 24.68
CA ASP A 491 -11.80 15.43 25.36
C ASP A 491 -12.96 15.13 24.40
N ARG A 492 -12.91 15.73 23.21
CA ARG A 492 -13.99 15.72 22.22
C ARG A 492 -13.75 14.84 21.00
N PHE A 493 -12.51 14.40 20.78
CA PHE A 493 -12.12 13.64 19.59
C PHE A 493 -11.53 12.30 19.98
N ASN A 494 -11.47 11.36 19.03
CA ASN A 494 -10.85 10.08 19.32
C ASN A 494 -9.36 10.29 19.62
N PRO A 495 -8.81 9.56 20.60
CA PRO A 495 -7.41 9.66 20.95
C PRO A 495 -6.54 9.21 19.77
N MET A 496 -5.38 9.83 19.65
CA MET A 496 -4.34 9.27 18.80
C MET A 496 -3.57 8.22 19.59
N GLU A 497 -3.65 6.99 19.11
CA GLU A 497 -2.95 5.86 19.67
C GLU A 497 -1.70 5.55 18.85
N LEU A 498 -0.54 5.42 19.53
CA LEU A 498 0.59 4.74 18.93
C LEU A 498 0.19 3.30 18.60
N SER A 499 0.61 2.80 17.44
CA SER A 499 0.48 1.38 17.12
C SER A 499 1.06 0.55 18.25
N LEU A 500 0.47 -0.63 18.52
CA LEU A 500 0.92 -1.53 19.60
C LEU A 500 2.44 -1.79 19.51
N GLU A 501 2.96 -1.87 18.28
CA GLU A 501 4.38 -2.04 18.00
C GLU A 501 5.24 -0.82 18.36
N LEU A 502 4.80 0.40 18.04
CA LEU A 502 5.51 1.63 18.42
C LEU A 502 5.44 1.85 19.93
N ARG A 503 4.29 1.56 20.56
CA ARG A 503 4.06 1.71 22.00
C ARG A 503 4.97 0.81 22.82
N ALA A 504 5.09 -0.47 22.44
CA ALA A 504 5.97 -1.43 23.13
C ALA A 504 7.46 -1.01 23.09
N ARG A 505 7.85 -0.21 22.09
CA ARG A 505 9.23 0.24 21.88
C ARG A 505 9.50 1.65 22.38
N PHE A 506 8.46 2.47 22.56
CA PHE A 506 8.59 3.89 22.82
C PHE A 506 9.59 4.14 23.96
N ASN A 507 9.47 3.40 25.06
CA ASN A 507 10.35 3.52 26.22
C ASN A 507 11.83 3.18 25.97
N LYS A 508 12.14 2.34 24.97
CA LYS A 508 13.50 1.92 24.61
C LYS A 508 14.20 2.88 23.65
N PHE A 509 13.47 3.83 23.06
CA PHE A 509 14.05 4.79 22.11
C PHE A 509 14.97 5.81 22.81
N PRO A 510 16.06 6.25 22.12
CA PRO A 510 16.86 7.38 22.57
C PRO A 510 16.00 8.63 22.81
N PRO A 511 16.35 9.50 23.77
CA PRO A 511 15.57 10.70 24.10
C PRO A 511 15.25 11.59 22.88
N ASP A 512 16.23 11.82 22.01
CA ASP A 512 16.07 12.69 20.84
C ASP A 512 15.07 12.10 19.83
N LEU A 513 15.05 10.77 19.68
CA LEU A 513 14.10 10.07 18.82
C LEU A 513 12.69 10.10 19.41
N LYS A 514 12.56 9.91 20.74
CA LYS A 514 11.26 10.07 21.43
C LYS A 514 10.70 11.46 21.17
N GLN A 515 11.52 12.50 21.35
CA GLN A 515 11.11 13.87 21.13
C GLN A 515 10.67 14.10 19.68
N THR A 516 11.45 13.62 18.70
CA THR A 516 11.14 13.75 17.27
C THR A 516 9.84 13.04 16.89
N LEU A 517 9.63 11.81 17.38
CA LEU A 517 8.40 11.05 17.15
C LEU A 517 7.18 11.71 17.79
N LEU A 518 7.28 12.10 19.06
CA LEU A 518 6.20 12.82 19.77
C LEU A 518 5.80 14.09 19.03
N THR A 519 6.78 14.88 18.61
CA THR A 519 6.54 16.13 17.92
C THR A 519 5.89 15.89 16.55
N THR A 520 6.38 14.92 15.79
CA THR A 520 5.84 14.54 14.48
C THR A 520 4.40 14.03 14.59
N HIS A 521 4.14 13.14 15.55
CA HIS A 521 2.82 12.56 15.77
C HIS A 521 1.83 13.63 16.23
N LEU A 522 2.21 14.45 17.23
CA LEU A 522 1.36 15.53 17.71
C LEU A 522 1.08 16.55 16.61
N ARG A 523 2.07 16.91 15.79
CA ARG A 523 1.89 17.77 14.62
C ARG A 523 0.82 17.20 13.69
N ASN A 524 0.98 15.93 13.27
CA ASN A 524 0.06 15.30 12.32
C ASN A 524 -1.36 15.22 12.92
N TYR A 525 -1.50 14.88 14.20
CA TYR A 525 -2.81 14.87 14.87
C TYR A 525 -3.48 16.26 14.91
N LEU A 526 -2.71 17.31 15.19
CA LEU A 526 -3.21 18.69 15.13
C LEU A 526 -3.59 19.10 13.70
N TYR A 527 -2.83 18.64 12.70
CA TYR A 527 -3.14 18.84 11.29
C TYR A 527 -4.47 18.17 10.92
N ASP A 528 -4.62 16.88 11.24
CA ASP A 528 -5.81 16.08 10.90
C ASP A 528 -7.08 16.60 11.57
N LEU A 529 -6.97 17.10 12.81
CA LEU A 529 -8.09 17.63 13.57
C LEU A 529 -8.53 19.01 13.09
N TYR A 530 -7.57 19.96 12.97
CA TYR A 530 -7.90 21.37 12.84
C TYR A 530 -7.60 21.94 11.45
N TYR A 531 -6.54 21.46 10.79
CA TYR A 531 -6.19 21.93 9.45
C TYR A 531 -7.03 21.26 8.36
N SER A 532 -6.91 19.94 8.21
CA SER A 532 -7.65 19.19 7.19
C SER A 532 -9.07 18.83 7.65
N GLY A 533 -9.29 18.66 8.95
CA GLY A 533 -10.59 18.24 9.50
C GLY A 533 -10.94 16.77 9.20
N GLU A 534 -9.97 15.97 8.73
CA GLU A 534 -10.13 14.56 8.39
C GLU A 534 -10.65 13.74 9.59
N HIS A 535 -10.12 14.02 10.78
CA HIS A 535 -10.45 13.24 11.97
C HIS A 535 -11.90 13.46 12.46
N LEU A 536 -12.54 14.56 12.06
CA LEU A 536 -13.91 14.90 12.44
C LEU A 536 -14.95 13.99 11.78
N ALA A 537 -14.66 13.48 10.57
CA ALA A 537 -15.56 12.57 9.86
C ALA A 537 -15.57 11.15 10.45
N CYS A 538 -14.44 10.66 10.97
CA CYS A 538 -14.38 9.36 11.66
C CYS A 538 -15.25 9.29 12.93
N CYS A 539 -15.65 10.44 13.48
CA CYS A 539 -16.56 10.54 14.64
C CYS A 539 -18.04 10.54 14.22
N GLU A 540 -18.34 10.91 12.96
CA GLU A 540 -19.68 10.93 12.37
C GLU A 540 -19.99 9.65 11.59
N SER A 541 -18.96 8.90 11.19
CA SER A 541 -19.04 7.71 10.31
C SER A 541 -19.45 6.41 11.01
N ASN A 542 -20.25 6.46 12.07
CA ASN A 542 -20.91 5.27 12.60
C ASN A 542 -22.42 5.21 12.29
N ASN A 543 -23.01 6.24 11.66
CA ASN A 543 -24.45 6.21 11.35
C ASN A 543 -24.88 6.59 9.92
N ASP A 544 -24.03 7.19 9.07
CA ASP A 544 -24.47 7.68 7.74
C ASP A 544 -23.79 7.06 6.50
N LEU A 545 -22.90 6.06 6.65
CA LEU A 545 -22.44 5.23 5.51
C LEU A 545 -23.32 3.98 5.28
N SER A 546 -24.49 3.91 5.90
CA SER A 546 -25.48 2.85 5.70
C SER A 546 -26.30 3.02 4.39
N GLY A 547 -25.90 3.95 3.51
CA GLY A 547 -26.60 4.27 2.26
C GLY A 547 -25.87 3.93 0.96
N ASP A 548 -24.54 3.81 0.94
CA ASP A 548 -23.81 3.48 -0.28
C ASP A 548 -23.57 1.98 -0.38
N ALA A 549 -24.34 1.32 -1.23
CA ALA A 549 -24.09 -0.07 -1.59
C ALA A 549 -22.72 -0.18 -2.29
N HIS A 550 -21.73 -0.73 -1.58
CA HIS A 550 -20.41 -1.00 -2.16
C HIS A 550 -20.51 -1.72 -3.50
N LYS A 551 -19.69 -1.27 -4.46
CA LYS A 551 -19.72 -1.72 -5.85
C LYS A 551 -18.30 -1.82 -6.39
N ASN A 552 -18.09 -2.73 -7.34
CA ASN A 552 -16.83 -2.90 -8.07
C ASN A 552 -16.59 -1.77 -9.08
N ASP A 553 -16.38 -0.54 -8.62
CA ASP A 553 -16.15 0.65 -9.47
C ASP A 553 -14.81 1.36 -9.20
N THR A 554 -13.92 0.70 -8.45
CA THR A 554 -12.58 1.19 -8.14
C THR A 554 -11.50 0.30 -8.72
N ILE A 555 -10.39 0.91 -9.15
CA ILE A 555 -9.15 0.21 -9.46
C ILE A 555 -8.07 0.77 -8.56
N ARG A 556 -7.40 -0.12 -7.80
CA ARG A 556 -6.29 0.26 -6.90
C ARG A 556 -6.69 1.41 -5.96
N GLY A 557 -7.90 1.35 -5.43
CA GLY A 557 -8.48 2.37 -4.53
C GLY A 557 -9.04 3.62 -5.21
N ILE A 558 -8.83 3.82 -6.51
CA ILE A 558 -9.30 5.01 -7.23
C ILE A 558 -10.62 4.71 -7.93
N ASN A 559 -11.63 5.56 -7.71
CA ASN A 559 -12.87 5.55 -8.49
C ASN A 559 -12.57 6.07 -9.90
N LEU A 560 -12.70 5.20 -10.91
CA LEU A 560 -12.27 5.50 -12.28
C LEU A 560 -13.10 6.62 -12.93
N ASP A 561 -14.42 6.59 -12.74
CA ASP A 561 -15.32 7.59 -13.32
C ASP A 561 -15.00 8.98 -12.77
N PHE A 562 -14.72 9.07 -11.47
CA PHE A 562 -14.35 10.31 -10.82
C PHE A 562 -12.96 10.80 -11.27
N PHE A 563 -11.96 9.92 -11.32
CA PHE A 563 -10.62 10.25 -11.83
C PHE A 563 -10.68 10.78 -13.27
N GLN A 564 -11.40 10.10 -14.15
CA GLN A 564 -11.59 10.52 -15.54
C GLN A 564 -12.33 11.86 -15.64
N ALA A 565 -13.31 12.12 -14.77
CA ALA A 565 -14.03 13.39 -14.77
C ALA A 565 -13.13 14.56 -14.35
N ILE A 566 -12.24 14.37 -13.37
CA ILE A 566 -11.22 15.36 -13.00
C ILE A 566 -10.24 15.58 -14.15
N ASP A 567 -9.71 14.50 -14.72
CA ASP A 567 -8.71 14.58 -15.78
C ASP A 567 -9.26 15.27 -17.04
N GLN A 568 -10.49 14.94 -17.45
CA GLN A 568 -11.18 15.62 -18.55
C GLN A 568 -11.52 17.08 -18.26
N ALA A 569 -11.68 17.44 -16.98
CA ALA A 569 -11.87 18.82 -16.58
C ALA A 569 -10.56 19.62 -16.63
N ASN A 570 -9.40 18.99 -16.47
CA ASN A 570 -8.12 19.66 -16.58
C ASN A 570 -7.88 20.12 -18.04
N THR A 571 -7.92 21.43 -18.27
CA THR A 571 -7.74 22.01 -19.61
C THR A 571 -6.27 22.25 -19.98
N GLY A 572 -5.34 21.86 -19.10
CA GLY A 572 -3.91 21.83 -19.37
C GLY A 572 -3.57 20.95 -20.58
N ARG A 573 -2.40 21.19 -21.18
CA ARG A 573 -1.94 20.40 -22.34
C ARG A 573 -0.65 19.64 -22.07
N GLY A 574 0.10 20.02 -21.04
CA GLY A 574 1.45 19.59 -20.75
C GLY A 574 2.37 20.79 -20.75
N TYR A 575 3.63 20.57 -20.39
CA TYR A 575 4.64 21.62 -20.30
C TYR A 575 6.02 21.06 -20.63
N PHE A 576 6.97 21.94 -20.94
CA PHE A 576 8.36 21.56 -21.14
C PHE A 576 9.12 21.73 -19.82
N ASP A 577 9.52 20.62 -19.22
CA ASP A 577 10.37 20.60 -18.02
C ASP A 577 11.85 20.69 -18.43
N PRO A 578 12.59 21.72 -17.99
CA PRO A 578 13.97 21.95 -18.41
C PRO A 578 14.99 21.08 -17.67
N ASP A 579 16.25 21.22 -18.09
CA ASP A 579 17.46 20.73 -17.40
C ASP A 579 17.66 19.21 -17.38
N TRP A 580 17.10 18.51 -18.38
CA TRP A 580 17.39 17.10 -18.63
C TRP A 580 18.66 16.93 -19.45
N ARG A 581 19.59 16.08 -19.01
CA ARG A 581 20.84 15.82 -19.73
C ARG A 581 20.69 14.61 -20.66
N ILE A 582 21.01 14.77 -21.95
CA ILE A 582 21.07 13.64 -22.88
C ILE A 582 22.30 12.77 -22.56
N GLN A 583 22.11 11.54 -22.11
CA GLN A 583 23.19 10.61 -21.78
C GLN A 583 23.62 9.76 -22.96
N SER A 584 22.66 9.19 -23.68
CA SER A 584 22.93 8.26 -24.77
C SER A 584 21.72 8.13 -25.71
N ARG A 585 21.82 7.20 -26.67
CA ARG A 585 20.76 6.90 -27.63
C ARG A 585 20.63 5.39 -27.80
N THR A 586 19.40 4.90 -27.74
CA THR A 586 19.08 3.49 -27.98
C THR A 586 19.16 3.13 -29.47
N GLN A 587 19.12 1.84 -29.78
CA GLN A 587 19.12 1.35 -31.17
C GLN A 587 17.86 1.79 -31.94
N ASP A 588 16.71 1.89 -31.27
CA ASP A 588 15.44 2.40 -31.81
C ASP A 588 15.37 3.93 -31.89
N LYS A 589 16.51 4.63 -31.77
CA LYS A 589 16.68 6.08 -31.90
C LYS A 589 15.96 6.92 -30.82
N LYS A 590 15.52 6.32 -29.71
CA LYS A 590 15.09 7.08 -28.52
C LYS A 590 16.33 7.66 -27.83
N LEU A 591 16.16 8.84 -27.24
CA LEU A 591 17.16 9.47 -26.40
C LEU A 591 16.98 9.00 -24.97
N ILE A 592 18.09 8.69 -24.30
CA ILE A 592 18.10 8.44 -22.85
C ILE A 592 18.50 9.76 -22.19
N VAL A 593 17.62 10.30 -21.36
CA VAL A 593 17.79 11.57 -20.67
C VAL A 593 17.75 11.37 -19.16
N GLN A 594 18.50 12.17 -18.41
CA GLN A 594 18.57 12.08 -16.96
C GLN A 594 18.42 13.45 -16.29
N LYS A 595 17.67 13.50 -15.19
CA LYS A 595 17.57 14.62 -14.24
C LYS A 595 17.44 14.06 -12.83
N ASN A 596 18.24 14.56 -11.89
CA ASN A 596 18.21 14.15 -10.48
C ASN A 596 18.20 12.62 -10.28
N GLY A 597 19.11 11.90 -10.95
CA GLY A 597 19.19 10.43 -10.84
C GLY A 597 18.19 9.67 -11.72
N LEU A 598 16.97 10.19 -11.91
CA LEU A 598 15.92 9.55 -12.71
C LEU A 598 16.24 9.55 -14.21
N VAL A 599 16.09 8.40 -14.86
CA VAL A 599 16.39 8.17 -16.28
C VAL A 599 15.10 7.91 -17.05
N LEU A 600 14.90 8.64 -18.15
CA LEU A 600 13.77 8.49 -19.07
C LEU A 600 14.22 8.19 -20.50
N HIS A 601 13.36 7.46 -21.21
CA HIS A 601 13.45 7.19 -22.63
C HIS A 601 12.47 8.08 -23.39
N VAL A 602 13.01 9.04 -24.15
CA VAL A 602 12.21 10.04 -24.87
C VAL A 602 12.45 9.97 -26.37
N ARG A 603 11.38 10.18 -27.15
CA ARG A 603 11.47 10.41 -28.59
C ARG A 603 11.89 11.85 -28.83
N ARG A 604 12.55 12.11 -29.97
CA ARG A 604 13.03 13.46 -30.29
C ARG A 604 11.91 14.50 -30.39
N GLN A 605 10.71 14.08 -30.77
CA GLN A 605 9.51 14.93 -30.83
C GLN A 605 9.01 15.37 -29.44
N GLN A 606 9.48 14.74 -28.36
CA GLN A 606 9.16 15.14 -26.99
C GLN A 606 10.13 16.20 -26.46
N LEU A 607 11.14 16.61 -27.23
CA LEU A 607 11.95 17.78 -26.89
C LEU A 607 11.27 19.06 -27.34
N ALA A 608 11.67 20.20 -26.77
CA ALA A 608 11.31 21.49 -27.34
C ALA A 608 11.79 21.58 -28.81
N PRO A 609 10.97 22.05 -29.77
CA PRO A 609 11.30 22.03 -31.20
C PRO A 609 12.65 22.69 -31.55
N GLU A 610 12.98 23.79 -30.88
CA GLU A 610 14.23 24.52 -31.02
C GLU A 610 15.47 23.77 -30.52
N GLN A 611 15.28 22.65 -29.80
CA GLN A 611 16.33 21.82 -29.22
C GLN A 611 16.55 20.50 -29.98
N PHE A 612 15.89 20.28 -31.12
CA PHE A 612 16.06 19.03 -31.90
C PHE A 612 17.48 18.78 -32.40
N SER A 613 18.31 19.82 -32.52
CA SER A 613 19.72 19.71 -32.91
C SER A 613 20.66 19.29 -31.77
N LYS A 614 20.19 19.33 -30.51
CA LYS A 614 20.98 18.98 -29.31
C LYS A 614 21.43 17.52 -29.33
N THR A 615 22.59 17.27 -28.76
CA THR A 615 23.34 16.00 -28.82
C THR A 615 23.68 15.48 -27.42
N ILE A 616 24.36 14.34 -27.36
CA ILE A 616 24.80 13.73 -26.10
C ILE A 616 25.63 14.75 -25.30
N GLY A 617 25.30 14.89 -24.01
CA GLY A 617 25.92 15.83 -23.07
C GLY A 617 25.17 17.16 -22.91
N ASP A 618 24.31 17.53 -23.87
CA ASP A 618 23.52 18.76 -23.81
C ASP A 618 22.36 18.66 -22.81
N LEU A 619 21.99 19.81 -22.24
CA LEU A 619 20.74 19.99 -21.51
C LEU A 619 19.59 20.32 -22.48
N VAL A 620 18.44 19.69 -22.24
CA VAL A 620 17.20 19.84 -23.01
C VAL A 620 16.00 19.95 -22.08
N ALA A 621 14.91 20.47 -22.60
CA ALA A 621 13.60 20.43 -21.98
C ALA A 621 12.76 19.31 -22.60
N ILE A 622 12.09 18.53 -21.77
CA ILE A 622 11.24 17.42 -22.20
C ILE A 622 9.78 17.73 -21.95
N TYR A 623 8.92 17.26 -22.83
CA TYR A 623 7.48 17.41 -22.70
C TYR A 623 6.93 16.45 -21.65
N LEU A 624 6.39 17.01 -20.56
CA LEU A 624 5.72 16.29 -19.48
C LEU A 624 4.19 16.46 -19.58
N PRO A 625 3.41 15.49 -19.04
CA PRO A 625 1.95 15.55 -19.02
C PRO A 625 1.42 16.77 -18.24
N HIS A 626 0.14 17.08 -18.43
CA HIS A 626 -0.55 18.20 -17.76
C HIS A 626 -0.91 17.93 -16.31
N ASN A 627 -0.61 16.73 -15.80
CA ASN A 627 -0.93 16.30 -14.47
C ASN A 627 0.21 15.52 -13.82
N LEU A 628 0.20 15.53 -12.49
CA LEU A 628 1.00 14.69 -11.60
C LEU A 628 0.07 14.00 -10.61
N LEU A 629 0.59 13.00 -9.90
CA LEU A 629 -0.06 12.41 -8.74
C LEU A 629 0.78 12.63 -7.49
N GLU A 630 0.15 12.95 -6.37
CA GLU A 630 0.80 13.19 -5.08
C GLU A 630 -0.04 12.60 -3.94
N SER A 631 0.43 11.53 -3.28
CA SER A 631 -0.32 10.81 -2.22
C SER A 631 -1.79 10.56 -2.60
N ASP A 632 -2.70 11.40 -2.11
CA ASP A 632 -4.16 11.34 -2.29
C ASP A 632 -4.70 12.35 -3.32
N PHE A 633 -3.83 13.03 -4.06
CA PHE A 633 -4.20 14.15 -4.93
C PHE A 633 -3.91 13.91 -6.41
N TYR A 634 -4.87 14.32 -7.23
CA TYR A 634 -4.64 14.66 -8.64
C TYR A 634 -4.11 16.08 -8.69
N VAL A 635 -2.97 16.31 -9.35
CA VAL A 635 -2.34 17.63 -9.44
C VAL A 635 -2.31 18.10 -10.89
N ALA A 636 -3.04 19.17 -11.22
CA ALA A 636 -2.90 19.85 -12.50
C ALA A 636 -1.69 20.78 -12.48
N VAL A 637 -0.88 20.75 -13.54
CA VAL A 637 0.30 21.61 -13.70
C VAL A 637 0.07 22.62 -14.83
N SER A 638 0.48 23.86 -14.60
CA SER A 638 0.44 24.92 -15.61
C SER A 638 1.20 24.55 -16.88
N GLN A 639 0.76 25.08 -18.03
CA GLN A 639 1.49 25.01 -19.29
C GLN A 639 2.85 25.74 -19.23
N CYS A 640 3.05 26.62 -18.25
CA CYS A 640 4.33 27.26 -17.98
C CYS A 640 5.27 26.42 -17.10
N GLY A 641 4.82 25.22 -16.68
CA GLY A 641 5.48 24.40 -15.67
C GLY A 641 5.07 24.76 -14.24
N PRO A 642 5.56 24.00 -13.25
CA PRO A 642 5.31 24.27 -11.84
C PRO A 642 6.02 25.56 -11.40
N ILE A 643 5.64 26.04 -10.21
CA ILE A 643 6.32 27.17 -9.58
C ILE A 643 7.76 26.75 -9.23
N LYS A 644 8.71 27.66 -9.43
CA LYS A 644 10.11 27.41 -9.06
C LYS A 644 10.28 27.55 -7.55
N ASP A 645 10.98 26.62 -6.91
CA ASP A 645 11.24 26.59 -5.45
C ASP A 645 11.77 27.90 -4.85
N SER A 646 12.48 28.70 -5.65
CA SER A 646 13.00 30.02 -5.25
C SER A 646 11.96 31.13 -5.08
N GLN A 647 10.73 30.94 -5.56
CA GLN A 647 9.72 31.99 -5.62
C GLN A 647 8.82 31.95 -4.37
N PRO A 648 8.48 33.11 -3.78
CA PRO A 648 7.45 33.17 -2.74
C PRO A 648 6.10 32.69 -3.29
N THR A 649 5.55 31.65 -2.66
CA THR A 649 4.32 30.97 -3.09
C THR A 649 3.17 31.29 -2.15
N LEU A 650 1.96 31.42 -2.70
CA LEU A 650 0.71 31.42 -1.96
C LEU A 650 0.02 30.09 -2.12
N GLU A 651 -0.55 29.61 -1.03
CA GLU A 651 -1.48 28.49 -0.97
C GLU A 651 -2.91 29.04 -0.85
N ILE A 652 -3.80 28.60 -1.74
CA ILE A 652 -5.22 28.94 -1.70
C ILE A 652 -6.01 27.63 -1.60
N CYS A 653 -6.61 27.39 -0.44
CA CYS A 653 -7.38 26.18 -0.14
C CYS A 653 -8.86 26.39 -0.46
N PHE A 654 -9.48 25.38 -1.06
CA PHE A 654 -10.88 25.32 -1.42
C PHE A 654 -11.54 24.14 -0.70
N ASN A 655 -12.59 24.42 0.07
CA ASN A 655 -13.49 23.42 0.65
C ASN A 655 -14.72 23.28 -0.25
N VAL A 656 -14.70 22.29 -1.12
CA VAL A 656 -15.72 22.05 -2.13
C VAL A 656 -16.23 20.61 -2.09
N THR A 657 -17.39 20.38 -2.70
CA THR A 657 -17.88 19.04 -3.00
C THR A 657 -17.02 18.37 -4.08
N SER A 658 -17.17 17.05 -4.26
CA SER A 658 -16.51 16.31 -5.34
C SER A 658 -16.87 16.84 -6.73
N THR A 659 -18.13 17.23 -6.93
CA THR A 659 -18.58 17.89 -8.18
C THR A 659 -18.02 19.31 -8.31
N GLY A 660 -17.85 20.03 -7.19
CA GLY A 660 -17.18 21.32 -7.13
C GLY A 660 -15.71 21.25 -7.56
N ALA A 661 -14.97 20.23 -7.13
CA ALA A 661 -13.58 20.03 -7.54
C ALA A 661 -13.42 19.87 -9.06
N ILE A 662 -14.30 19.09 -9.70
CA ILE A 662 -14.32 18.94 -11.17
C ILE A 662 -14.56 20.30 -11.85
N GLU A 663 -15.51 21.09 -11.34
CA GLU A 663 -15.82 22.40 -11.93
C GLU A 663 -14.70 23.42 -11.71
N LEU A 664 -14.09 23.45 -10.52
CA LEU A 664 -12.93 24.28 -10.23
C LEU A 664 -11.73 23.90 -11.10
N MET A 665 -11.45 22.60 -11.24
CA MET A 665 -10.39 22.09 -12.11
C MET A 665 -10.51 22.67 -13.52
N ARG A 666 -11.72 22.64 -14.10
CA ARG A 666 -12.00 23.24 -15.41
C ARG A 666 -11.74 24.73 -15.47
N ARG A 667 -12.32 25.49 -14.52
CA ARG A 667 -12.28 26.95 -14.57
C ARG A 667 -10.90 27.53 -14.23
N LEU A 668 -10.25 26.99 -13.20
CA LEU A 668 -8.93 27.44 -12.76
C LEU A 668 -7.87 27.12 -13.82
N THR A 669 -7.79 25.87 -14.28
CA THR A 669 -6.80 25.50 -15.31
C THR A 669 -7.01 26.30 -16.59
N HIS A 670 -8.25 26.56 -17.01
CA HIS A 670 -8.53 27.36 -18.20
C HIS A 670 -8.12 28.82 -18.02
N GLY A 671 -8.53 29.44 -16.92
CA GLY A 671 -8.27 30.85 -16.64
C GLY A 671 -6.78 31.13 -16.44
N LEU A 672 -6.10 30.35 -15.60
CA LEU A 672 -4.70 30.56 -15.25
C LEU A 672 -3.75 30.27 -16.42
N ASN A 673 -4.02 29.23 -17.23
CA ASN A 673 -3.22 28.99 -18.43
C ASN A 673 -3.38 30.10 -19.48
N ARG A 674 -4.59 30.67 -19.64
CA ARG A 674 -4.81 31.83 -20.52
C ARG A 674 -4.06 33.08 -20.05
N LEU A 675 -3.85 33.22 -18.74
CA LEU A 675 -3.05 34.28 -18.14
C LEU A 675 -1.54 33.97 -18.13
N THR A 676 -1.13 32.80 -18.62
CA THR A 676 0.28 32.34 -18.63
C THR A 676 0.92 32.36 -17.24
N ILE A 677 0.17 31.97 -16.21
CA ILE A 677 0.63 31.95 -14.82
C ILE A 677 1.17 30.57 -14.49
N PRO A 678 2.39 30.43 -13.92
CA PRO A 678 2.84 29.19 -13.28
C PRO A 678 1.97 28.87 -12.06
N PHE A 679 1.46 27.64 -12.00
CA PHE A 679 0.62 27.16 -10.90
C PHE A 679 0.66 25.63 -10.82
N THR A 680 0.32 25.12 -9.64
CA THR A 680 -0.14 23.75 -9.43
C THR A 680 -1.51 23.81 -8.76
N PHE A 681 -2.44 22.96 -9.17
CA PHE A 681 -3.76 22.86 -8.54
C PHE A 681 -4.06 21.40 -8.23
N LYS A 682 -4.11 21.07 -6.94
CA LYS A 682 -4.36 19.71 -6.46
C LYS A 682 -5.78 19.54 -5.95
N VAL A 683 -6.40 18.39 -6.20
CA VAL A 683 -7.72 17.98 -5.68
C VAL A 683 -7.68 16.52 -5.23
N LEU A 684 -8.48 16.15 -4.23
CA LEU A 684 -8.51 14.79 -3.69
C LEU A 684 -9.00 13.77 -4.73
N LEU A 685 -8.35 12.59 -4.75
CA LEU A 685 -8.64 11.44 -5.61
C LEU A 685 -9.80 10.58 -5.12
N HIS A 686 -10.02 10.54 -3.81
CA HIS A 686 -10.98 9.63 -3.17
C HIS A 686 -12.26 10.38 -2.78
N LEU A 687 -13.42 9.85 -3.20
CA LEU A 687 -14.72 10.48 -3.01
C LEU A 687 -15.13 10.61 -1.54
N ASP A 688 -14.78 9.63 -0.72
CA ASP A 688 -15.03 9.57 0.71
C ASP A 688 -14.23 10.60 1.51
N GLN A 689 -13.08 11.06 0.98
CA GLN A 689 -12.24 12.09 1.62
C GLN A 689 -12.75 13.53 1.42
N TYR A 690 -13.78 13.74 0.61
CA TYR A 690 -14.34 15.08 0.37
C TYR A 690 -15.04 15.68 1.59
N HIS A 691 -14.92 15.14 2.80
CA HIS A 691 -15.34 15.79 4.04
C HIS A 691 -14.30 16.79 4.58
N ARG A 692 -13.03 16.69 4.12
CA ARG A 692 -11.92 17.56 4.50
C ARG A 692 -12.16 19.04 4.16
N TYR A 693 -11.35 19.93 4.73
CA TYR A 693 -11.38 21.37 4.47
C TYR A 693 -10.45 21.80 3.34
N ASP A 694 -9.41 21.01 3.06
CA ASP A 694 -8.39 21.21 2.04
C ASP A 694 -8.64 20.33 0.79
N THR A 695 -9.90 20.21 0.38
CA THR A 695 -10.32 19.33 -0.75
C THR A 695 -9.71 19.72 -2.10
N GLY A 696 -9.34 20.98 -2.26
CA GLY A 696 -8.56 21.47 -3.38
C GLY A 696 -7.59 22.55 -2.94
N VAL A 697 -6.39 22.59 -3.50
CA VAL A 697 -5.34 23.53 -3.11
C VAL A 697 -4.65 24.07 -4.36
N LEU A 698 -4.66 25.39 -4.52
CA LEU A 698 -3.99 26.09 -5.62
C LEU A 698 -2.73 26.77 -5.08
N HIS A 699 -1.59 26.46 -5.69
CA HIS A 699 -0.36 27.21 -5.49
C HIS A 699 -0.13 28.18 -6.66
N ILE A 700 0.22 29.41 -6.34
CA ILE A 700 0.66 30.44 -7.29
C ILE A 700 1.82 31.25 -6.72
N GLU A 701 2.65 31.84 -7.59
CA GLU A 701 3.61 32.85 -7.13
C GLU A 701 2.88 34.07 -6.57
N ARG A 702 3.30 34.56 -5.40
CA ARG A 702 2.64 35.67 -4.68
C ARG A 702 2.45 36.93 -5.53
N GLN A 703 3.41 37.23 -6.40
CA GLN A 703 3.34 38.39 -7.29
C GLN A 703 2.14 38.36 -8.25
N HIS A 704 1.60 37.17 -8.55
CA HIS A 704 0.46 37.00 -9.45
C HIS A 704 -0.90 37.15 -8.75
N TYR A 705 -0.97 37.27 -7.42
CA TYR A 705 -2.24 37.31 -6.68
C TYR A 705 -3.19 38.40 -7.19
N SER A 706 -2.68 39.62 -7.38
CA SER A 706 -3.49 40.75 -7.87
C SER A 706 -4.06 40.51 -9.28
N LEU A 707 -3.34 39.78 -10.13
CA LEU A 707 -3.76 39.43 -11.48
C LEU A 707 -4.85 38.35 -11.47
N ILE A 708 -4.78 37.38 -10.55
CA ILE A 708 -5.76 36.29 -10.47
C ILE A 708 -6.98 36.63 -9.62
N PHE A 709 -6.92 37.66 -8.78
CA PHE A 709 -8.02 38.03 -7.89
C PHE A 709 -9.38 38.18 -8.61
N PRO A 710 -9.49 38.88 -9.76
CA PRO A 710 -10.75 38.98 -10.50
C PRO A 710 -11.24 37.62 -11.04
N LEU A 711 -10.30 36.74 -11.40
CA LEU A 711 -10.61 35.39 -11.86
C LEU A 711 -11.18 34.55 -10.71
N LEU A 712 -10.53 34.57 -9.54
CA LEU A 712 -11.01 33.87 -8.34
C LEU A 712 -12.39 34.35 -7.92
N GLN A 713 -12.63 35.66 -7.94
CA GLN A 713 -13.93 36.24 -7.61
C GLN A 713 -15.01 35.76 -8.59
N HIS A 714 -14.73 35.81 -9.89
CA HIS A 714 -15.67 35.34 -10.91
C HIS A 714 -15.99 33.85 -10.76
N ILE A 715 -14.97 33.02 -10.51
CA ILE A 715 -15.16 31.57 -10.31
C ILE A 715 -16.02 31.33 -9.08
N TYR A 716 -15.70 31.96 -7.94
CA TYR A 716 -16.46 31.79 -6.70
C TYR A 716 -17.94 32.12 -6.87
N LEU A 717 -18.25 33.28 -7.49
CA LEU A 717 -19.62 33.69 -7.76
C LEU A 717 -20.37 32.72 -8.69
N ALA A 718 -19.65 32.11 -9.65
CA ALA A 718 -20.24 31.16 -10.59
C ALA A 718 -20.46 29.76 -9.98
N THR A 719 -19.74 29.40 -8.93
CA THR A 719 -19.76 28.04 -8.35
C THR A 719 -20.07 28.01 -6.85
N GLN A 720 -20.65 29.09 -6.30
CA GLN A 720 -20.86 29.25 -4.87
C GLN A 720 -21.62 28.08 -4.21
N SER A 721 -22.58 27.48 -4.91
CA SER A 721 -23.35 26.33 -4.40
C SER A 721 -22.54 25.05 -4.19
N GLN A 722 -21.31 25.00 -4.72
CA GLN A 722 -20.41 23.85 -4.59
C GLN A 722 -19.45 23.96 -3.41
N PHE A 723 -19.44 25.11 -2.73
CA PHE A 723 -18.57 25.37 -1.58
C PHE A 723 -19.23 24.98 -0.26
N ARG A 724 -18.42 24.46 0.66
CA ARG A 724 -18.77 24.44 2.09
C ARG A 724 -18.18 25.67 2.77
N SER A 725 -18.64 25.99 3.98
CA SER A 725 -18.28 27.25 4.63
C SER A 725 -16.93 27.25 5.34
N LYS A 726 -16.46 26.09 5.82
CA LYS A 726 -15.24 25.94 6.63
C LYS A 726 -13.96 26.10 5.80
N THR A 727 -12.94 26.69 6.40
CA THR A 727 -11.59 26.85 5.82
C THR A 727 -10.54 26.24 6.74
N PRO A 728 -9.40 25.77 6.22
CA PRO A 728 -8.33 25.20 7.05
C PRO A 728 -7.85 26.16 8.14
N PHE A 729 -7.53 25.62 9.32
CA PHE A 729 -7.07 26.40 10.47
C PHE A 729 -5.82 27.25 10.14
N LEU A 730 -5.72 28.43 10.76
CA LEU A 730 -4.65 29.43 10.57
C LEU A 730 -4.55 30.05 9.16
N THR A 731 -5.44 29.72 8.24
CA THR A 731 -5.55 30.41 6.95
C THR A 731 -6.38 31.69 7.06
N LYS A 732 -6.16 32.62 6.14
CA LYS A 732 -7.04 33.78 5.94
C LYS A 732 -8.28 33.37 5.16
N GLN A 733 -9.46 33.58 5.73
CA GLN A 733 -10.69 33.41 4.97
C GLN A 733 -10.84 34.52 3.91
N LEU A 734 -10.80 34.14 2.64
CA LEU A 734 -11.12 35.02 1.51
C LEU A 734 -12.62 35.04 1.21
N ALA A 735 -13.30 33.91 1.40
CA ALA A 735 -14.74 33.74 1.29
C ALA A 735 -15.14 32.47 2.06
N PRO A 736 -16.44 32.21 2.34
CA PRO A 736 -16.88 30.91 2.83
C PRO A 736 -16.33 29.76 1.96
N GLY A 737 -15.50 28.91 2.55
CA GLY A 737 -14.83 27.79 1.87
C GLY A 737 -13.53 28.10 1.13
N ILE A 738 -13.03 29.34 1.17
CA ILE A 738 -11.74 29.70 0.55
C ILE A 738 -10.79 30.27 1.61
N GLY A 739 -9.69 29.54 1.87
CA GLY A 739 -8.59 29.96 2.73
C GLY A 739 -7.37 30.39 1.90
N LEU A 740 -6.54 31.29 2.44
CA LEU A 740 -5.27 31.71 1.85
C LEU A 740 -4.15 31.72 2.88
N ALA A 741 -2.95 31.29 2.48
CA ALA A 741 -1.73 31.38 3.27
C ALA A 741 -0.47 31.60 2.41
N GLU A 742 0.59 32.14 3.02
CA GLU A 742 1.93 32.18 2.43
C GLU A 742 2.71 30.91 2.77
N GLU A 743 3.23 30.21 1.76
CA GLU A 743 4.06 29.03 1.97
C GLU A 743 5.36 29.37 2.69
N PRO A 744 5.78 28.58 3.69
CA PRO A 744 7.06 28.75 4.38
C PRO A 744 8.27 28.58 3.44
N LEU A 745 9.35 29.32 3.71
CA LEU A 745 10.58 29.25 2.91
C LEU A 745 11.47 28.04 3.24
N ASN A 746 11.13 27.25 4.25
CA ASN A 746 11.91 26.09 4.70
C ASN A 746 11.50 24.78 4.01
N GLY A 747 10.53 24.82 3.09
CA GLY A 747 10.10 23.67 2.29
C GLY A 747 9.07 22.76 2.96
N LEU A 748 8.58 23.07 4.17
CA LEU A 748 7.40 22.42 4.75
C LEU A 748 6.13 23.09 4.24
N GLU A 749 5.11 22.30 3.89
CA GLU A 749 3.76 22.82 3.57
C GLU A 749 3.22 23.68 4.72
N PHE A 750 2.46 24.73 4.40
CA PHE A 750 1.95 25.69 5.38
C PHE A 750 1.29 25.05 6.60
N GLY A 751 0.32 24.15 6.39
CA GLY A 751 -0.43 23.52 7.48
C GLY A 751 0.48 22.72 8.42
N LEU A 752 1.37 21.90 7.86
CA LEU A 752 2.33 21.11 8.63
C LEU A 752 3.30 22.01 9.41
N HIS A 753 3.78 23.09 8.79
CA HIS A 753 4.66 24.05 9.44
C HIS A 753 4.01 24.72 10.66
N ARG A 754 2.77 25.20 10.52
CA ARG A 754 2.09 25.87 11.64
C ARG A 754 1.74 24.88 12.76
N CYS A 755 1.32 23.66 12.42
CA CYS A 755 1.09 22.60 13.39
C CYS A 755 2.39 22.12 14.06
N GLN A 756 3.54 22.19 13.39
CA GLN A 756 4.85 21.86 13.99
C GLN A 756 5.18 22.82 15.13
N ILE A 757 5.00 24.13 14.92
CA ILE A 757 5.25 25.15 15.97
C ILE A 757 4.31 24.93 17.16
N LEU A 758 3.03 24.60 16.91
CA LEU A 758 2.07 24.28 17.96
C LEU A 758 2.49 23.04 18.76
N ALA A 759 2.86 21.96 18.08
CA ALA A 759 3.30 20.72 18.71
C ALA A 759 4.54 20.95 19.59
N GLU A 760 5.53 21.69 19.09
CA GLU A 760 6.73 22.08 19.83
C GLU A 760 6.39 22.92 21.07
N ALA A 761 5.47 23.88 20.95
CA ALA A 761 5.05 24.72 22.08
C ALA A 761 4.41 23.89 23.18
N LEU A 762 3.48 23.01 22.81
CA LEU A 762 2.75 22.15 23.73
C LEU A 762 3.67 21.17 24.45
N LEU A 763 4.60 20.53 23.74
CA LEU A 763 5.59 19.63 24.33
C LEU A 763 6.61 20.38 25.20
N THR A 764 7.00 21.60 24.82
CA THR A 764 7.90 22.45 25.61
C THR A 764 7.23 22.87 26.93
N ALA A 765 5.97 23.30 26.88
CA ALA A 765 5.19 23.63 28.07
C ALA A 765 5.07 22.41 29.01
N LYS A 766 4.81 21.22 28.45
CA LYS A 766 4.73 19.94 29.18
C LYS A 766 6.04 19.57 29.88
N THR A 767 7.16 19.63 29.17
CA THR A 767 8.49 19.30 29.70
C THR A 767 8.96 20.27 30.78
N GLN A 768 8.55 21.54 30.71
CA GLN A 768 8.82 22.54 31.75
C GLN A 768 7.88 22.45 32.96
N GLY A 769 6.92 21.52 32.96
CA GLY A 769 5.91 21.41 34.02
C GLY A 769 4.82 22.49 34.00
N LYS A 770 4.79 23.33 32.96
CA LYS A 770 3.84 24.43 32.78
C LYS A 770 2.66 23.98 31.93
N ASN A 771 1.70 23.29 32.54
CA ASN A 771 0.63 22.58 31.82
C ASN A 771 -0.76 23.19 31.95
N THR A 772 -0.91 24.37 32.57
CA THR A 772 -2.22 25.02 32.59
C THR A 772 -2.58 25.54 31.20
N PRO A 773 -3.87 25.72 30.86
CA PRO A 773 -4.25 26.29 29.57
C PRO A 773 -3.59 27.65 29.29
N SER A 774 -3.45 28.50 30.31
CA SER A 774 -2.77 29.79 30.20
C SER A 774 -1.28 29.65 29.91
N ASP A 775 -0.60 28.67 30.51
CA ASP A 775 0.82 28.40 30.25
C ASP A 775 1.04 27.93 28.81
N ARG A 776 0.17 27.03 28.33
CA ARG A 776 0.21 26.50 26.96
C ARG A 776 0.03 27.62 25.94
N LEU A 777 -0.96 28.49 26.14
CA LEU A 777 -1.21 29.64 25.27
C LEU A 777 -0.02 30.61 25.27
N ALA A 778 0.55 30.92 26.43
CA ALA A 778 1.72 31.78 26.54
C ALA A 778 2.94 31.19 25.80
N GLU A 779 3.13 29.87 25.88
CA GLU A 779 4.22 29.19 25.17
C GLU A 779 4.00 29.13 23.65
N ILE A 780 2.75 28.96 23.20
CA ILE A 780 2.37 29.08 21.78
C ILE A 780 2.70 30.47 21.26
N GLU A 781 2.25 31.53 21.95
CA GLU A 781 2.55 32.92 21.57
C GLU A 781 4.06 33.19 21.53
N ARG A 782 4.80 32.67 22.51
CA ARG A 782 6.26 32.79 22.58
C ARG A 782 6.95 32.14 21.39
N LEU A 783 6.59 30.90 21.02
CA LEU A 783 7.22 30.20 19.90
C LEU A 783 6.82 30.75 18.53
N PHE A 784 5.57 31.18 18.35
CA PHE A 784 5.17 31.88 17.12
C PHE A 784 5.96 33.19 16.95
N SER A 785 6.09 33.97 18.02
CA SER A 785 6.89 35.20 18.02
C SER A 785 8.37 34.93 17.75
N GLN A 786 8.93 33.83 18.30
CA GLN A 786 10.31 33.42 18.04
C GLN A 786 10.56 33.07 16.55
N HIS A 787 9.53 32.59 15.86
CA HIS A 787 9.55 32.34 14.41
C HIS A 787 9.16 33.58 13.58
N GLY A 788 8.96 34.74 14.20
CA GLY A 788 8.57 35.97 13.51
C GLY A 788 7.13 35.96 12.98
N ILE A 789 6.26 35.09 13.51
CA ILE A 789 4.87 34.92 13.06
C ILE A 789 3.93 35.53 14.10
N SER A 790 3.03 36.41 13.66
CA SER A 790 1.97 36.97 14.50
C SER A 790 0.75 36.04 14.51
N LEU A 791 0.24 35.69 15.70
CA LEU A 791 -1.02 34.93 15.84
C LEU A 791 -2.25 35.71 15.34
N GLN A 792 -2.15 37.03 15.18
CA GLN A 792 -3.20 37.83 14.56
C GLN A 792 -3.26 37.60 13.04
N PHE A 793 -2.12 37.31 12.41
CA PHE A 793 -1.98 37.08 10.98
C PHE A 793 -1.17 35.80 10.71
N PRO A 794 -1.63 34.62 11.18
CA PRO A 794 -0.82 33.41 11.20
C PRO A 794 -0.55 32.84 9.80
N TYR A 795 -1.33 33.29 8.81
CA TYR A 795 -1.19 33.00 7.38
C TYR A 795 -0.08 33.80 6.67
N LEU A 796 0.54 34.77 7.34
CA LEU A 796 1.65 35.56 6.83
C LEU A 796 3.00 35.00 7.29
N ASN A 797 4.05 35.20 6.48
CA ASN A 797 5.43 34.98 6.89
C ASN A 797 6.07 36.27 7.43
N GLU A 798 7.18 36.13 8.18
CA GLU A 798 7.89 37.24 8.85
C GLU A 798 8.12 38.46 7.94
N ALA A 799 8.57 38.23 6.70
CA ALA A 799 8.88 39.29 5.74
C ALA A 799 7.67 40.16 5.34
N THR A 800 6.44 39.70 5.56
CA THR A 800 5.19 40.45 5.30
C THR A 800 4.50 40.94 6.55
N GLY A 801 4.77 40.32 7.70
CA GLY A 801 3.92 40.37 8.89
C GLY A 801 4.09 41.58 9.81
N THR A 802 4.70 42.69 9.40
CA THR A 802 5.01 43.78 10.36
C THR A 802 4.10 45.01 10.31
N ASN A 803 3.29 45.28 9.27
CA ASN A 803 2.52 46.55 9.24
C ASN A 803 1.11 46.57 8.58
N SER A 804 0.68 45.58 7.79
CA SER A 804 -0.71 45.51 7.28
C SER A 804 -0.98 44.22 6.50
N ASP A 805 -2.18 43.67 6.62
CA ASP A 805 -2.68 42.54 5.83
C ASP A 805 -2.92 42.93 4.36
N PRO A 806 -2.18 42.38 3.38
CA PRO A 806 -2.25 42.79 1.97
C PRO A 806 -3.35 42.09 1.18
N TYR A 807 -4.02 41.09 1.77
CA TYR A 807 -5.01 40.28 1.07
C TYR A 807 -6.41 40.86 1.34
N ILE A 808 -7.30 40.88 0.35
CA ILE A 808 -8.67 41.40 0.51
C ILE A 808 -9.65 40.22 0.40
N PRO A 809 -10.72 40.14 1.22
CA PRO A 809 -11.77 39.14 1.04
C PRO A 809 -12.48 39.27 -0.32
N LEU A 810 -12.78 38.14 -0.95
CA LEU A 810 -13.46 38.03 -2.25
C LEU A 810 -14.94 38.43 -2.17
N ASP A 811 -15.57 38.26 -1.00
CA ASP A 811 -17.00 38.52 -0.73
C ASP A 811 -17.32 39.99 -0.41
N ARG A 812 -16.29 40.84 -0.29
CA ARG A 812 -16.42 42.27 0.07
C ARG A 812 -16.16 43.24 -1.08
N CYS A 813 -16.06 42.76 -2.32
CA CYS A 813 -15.80 43.58 -3.52
C CYS A 813 -16.97 43.55 -4.51
#